data_AF-A0A1J1IJK6-F1
#
_entry.id   AF-A0A1J1IJK6-F1
#
_cell.length_a   1.000
_cell.length_b   1.000
_cell.length_c   1.000
_cell.angle_alpha   90.00
_cell.angle_beta   90.00
_cell.angle_gamma   90.00
#
_symmetry.space_group_name_H-M   'P 1'
#
loop_
_entity.id
_entity.type
_entity.pdbx_description
1 polymer ?
#
loop_
_entity_poly.entity_id
_entity_poly.type
_entity_poly.pdbx_seq_one_letter_code
_entity_poly.pdbx_strand_id
1 'polypeptide(L)'
;MERWWYLDNASNGRDKVQKSKKSPSKRSDVITHKKWTFRVLVSQLELNVYEKIALTGDCDELGNWDPDQAVLLNKEEENVWSIQVNIPCDVDVNYRYFVASIDPSNQTSVHVRRFETHINPRTILKSSEPQELSQSETFGVVEGVEKFDKGWLTNETVLELKFFNNPFNLKERLKNRLLFVKLTAMNLRINAESSNLHSVMEESLSNDTRENTNEQPAYAFSEVATLNNDDFNFQRQEQFGRVYQKDDILVFHITVTEPENIAYLIDLYTYKKHSDDSLPPYHFGYHYLLPNLLKKSEGQLELPITCASKHRPLGMMKIEFLKITPLNDPRCDLKMSFIRYWNEKWTGLDVGHRGSGTSFKVTSGGNIRENTIASLKRAAESGADFVEFDVQLSKDLLPVIYHDFHVYVSLKKKATFDAHDMLELPMRELTLEQLKNLKVYHVVEGRSREPKFFDEDLAEHQPFPELSEALTMIDEKTGFNIEIKWAQLLENGLPEDNHSNIDKNLYVDCIVDVVLAKAGKRKIIFSCFDADICVMLRNKQNLYPVMFLTMGQTKKYPKYYNPCCNTIQNGLKFAVANELLGIVAHTEDLLKDITQVNLAKDMGLVIFCWGDDNNCKDTIKFLKDKGLHAIIYDKVDLLIDSKAILPDVIRKCPKSSIDMNDCICKSIELLRNNLANGDFGENFTIPKIEPMFIDEIKMHRGSDFKASFKNLFVAGPSQFVLKNLRANVDNKTFTFDLELPFLEFNGDYSIALKLLVKISGNGKFKGAFKNSIAKVNAVGTPSSSREGFTEFKLVVKLNVDYAYFQMESLLLSSFAASIRVCSRNEPNLNQCIIASVKELQPRLASGQLDPDFVVPALEPLALDNIRMERGQEFKAHFTNLLVTGPSSFNIEKMRVNLDNGTFDFIINIPKLNFVGKYSLKINILLLNIQGKGDMNGSFENSRARVKMHANKYQKNGQTYLKFERFNLKIQIGKHKLHLNNLFNGDPNLGQIGNQFINENSEIFLSEIIPGLEKNLAEIFTKTANEIVETASFDEMFPDIPPTFNV
;
A
#
# COMPACT_ATOMS: atom_id res chain seq x y z
N MET A 1 24.41 -15.04 -5.26
CA MET A 1 23.95 -15.40 -6.62
C MET A 1 24.12 -14.16 -7.48
N GLU A 2 25.11 -14.16 -8.37
CA GLU A 2 25.33 -13.08 -9.32
C GLU A 2 24.57 -13.38 -10.62
N ARG A 3 24.39 -12.35 -11.46
CA ARG A 3 23.50 -12.29 -12.64
C ARG A 3 22.00 -12.25 -12.28
N TRP A 4 21.44 -11.04 -12.29
CA TRP A 4 20.14 -10.68 -12.90
C TRP A 4 20.00 -9.15 -12.89
N TRP A 5 20.93 -8.50 -13.58
CA TRP A 5 20.84 -7.09 -13.99
C TRP A 5 20.90 -7.06 -15.52
N TYR A 6 20.29 -6.03 -16.13
CA TYR A 6 20.04 -5.83 -17.57
C TYR A 6 18.84 -6.59 -18.18
N LEU A 7 18.26 -5.91 -19.17
CA LEU A 7 16.95 -6.09 -19.81
C LEU A 7 15.77 -5.59 -18.94
N ASP A 8 14.90 -4.70 -19.42
CA ASP A 8 14.77 -4.13 -20.77
C ASP A 8 15.15 -2.65 -20.89
N ASN A 9 15.84 -2.33 -21.98
CA ASN A 9 16.15 -0.97 -22.41
C ASN A 9 15.57 -0.80 -23.83
N ALA A 10 14.31 -0.34 -23.92
CA ALA A 10 13.51 -0.35 -25.15
C ALA A 10 13.93 0.77 -26.13
N SER A 11 15.04 0.52 -26.83
CA SER A 11 15.38 1.02 -28.17
C SER A 11 15.03 2.48 -28.53
N ASN A 12 16.06 3.33 -28.53
CA ASN A 12 16.22 4.31 -29.61
C ASN A 12 17.58 4.12 -30.29
N GLY A 13 17.61 4.16 -31.62
CA GLY A 13 18.69 3.58 -32.43
C GLY A 13 20.04 4.31 -32.31
N ARG A 14 21.13 3.55 -32.13
CA ARG A 14 22.50 4.05 -32.29
C ARG A 14 22.92 4.10 -33.76
N ASP A 15 22.27 4.96 -34.54
CA ASP A 15 22.85 5.35 -35.83
C ASP A 15 24.14 6.13 -35.60
N LYS A 16 25.25 5.65 -36.18
CA LYS A 16 26.53 6.38 -36.21
C LYS A 16 26.46 7.53 -37.23
N VAL A 17 25.56 8.48 -37.02
CA VAL A 17 25.57 9.74 -37.77
C VAL A 17 26.84 10.48 -37.41
N GLN A 18 27.77 10.54 -38.36
CA GLN A 18 29.01 11.28 -38.25
C GLN A 18 28.71 12.79 -38.33
N LYS A 19 28.06 13.34 -37.29
CA LYS A 19 27.76 14.78 -37.17
C LYS A 19 29.08 15.55 -37.14
N SER A 20 29.48 16.04 -38.31
CA SER A 20 30.59 16.96 -38.49
C SER A 20 30.51 18.08 -37.46
N LYS A 21 31.61 18.39 -36.79
CA LYS A 21 31.76 19.64 -36.04
C LYS A 21 31.74 20.83 -37.02
N LYS A 22 30.55 21.18 -37.53
CA LYS A 22 30.27 22.56 -37.90
C LYS A 22 30.25 23.33 -36.59
N SER A 23 31.37 23.97 -36.30
CA SER A 23 31.47 24.91 -35.20
C SER A 23 30.34 25.94 -35.31
N PRO A 24 29.55 26.18 -34.24
CA PRO A 24 29.07 27.54 -34.05
C PRO A 24 30.32 28.42 -34.02
N SER A 25 30.32 29.51 -34.78
CA SER A 25 31.48 30.39 -34.86
C SER A 25 31.77 30.95 -33.47
N LYS A 26 32.83 30.46 -32.81
CA LYS A 26 33.33 31.08 -31.59
C LYS A 26 33.71 32.53 -31.90
N ARG A 27 32.82 33.46 -31.57
CA ARG A 27 33.27 34.51 -30.66
C ARG A 27 33.65 33.79 -29.38
N SER A 28 34.96 33.66 -29.17
CA SER A 28 35.49 33.44 -27.84
C SER A 28 35.36 34.77 -27.12
N ASP A 29 34.16 35.06 -26.63
CA ASP A 29 34.01 36.06 -25.59
C ASP A 29 34.85 35.53 -24.42
N VAL A 30 35.97 36.21 -24.16
CA VAL A 30 36.90 35.81 -23.12
C VAL A 30 36.21 36.14 -21.81
N ILE A 31 35.73 35.11 -21.11
CA ILE A 31 35.29 35.25 -19.72
C ILE A 31 36.46 35.89 -18.98
N THR A 32 36.25 37.11 -18.53
CA THR A 32 37.26 37.87 -17.80
C THR A 32 37.04 37.58 -16.32
N HIS A 33 38.07 37.11 -15.64
CA HIS A 33 37.99 36.85 -14.21
C HIS A 33 38.53 38.04 -13.41
N LYS A 34 37.85 38.39 -12.32
CA LYS A 34 38.34 39.27 -11.27
C LYS A 34 38.84 38.42 -10.10
N LYS A 35 39.95 38.82 -9.50
CA LYS A 35 40.32 38.32 -8.17
C LYS A 35 39.36 38.89 -7.15
N TRP A 36 38.73 38.01 -6.38
CA TRP A 36 37.89 38.38 -5.25
C TRP A 36 38.48 37.82 -3.96
N THR A 37 38.47 38.62 -2.89
CA THR A 37 38.87 38.17 -1.55
C THR A 37 37.61 37.86 -0.76
N PHE A 38 37.40 36.59 -0.45
CA PHE A 38 36.37 36.16 0.50
C PHE A 38 36.98 36.23 1.90
N ARG A 39 36.33 36.91 2.84
CA ARG A 39 36.82 37.12 4.22
C ARG A 39 35.66 37.11 5.21
N VAL A 40 35.64 36.11 6.10
CA VAL A 40 34.51 35.82 6.99
C VAL A 40 34.95 35.66 8.44
N LEU A 41 34.15 36.20 9.34
CA LEU A 41 34.26 36.14 10.80
C LEU A 41 33.37 35.03 11.34
N VAL A 42 33.92 34.22 12.24
CA VAL A 42 33.27 33.08 12.89
C VAL A 42 33.37 33.28 14.41
N SER A 43 32.46 34.08 14.97
CA SER A 43 32.49 34.47 16.39
C SER A 43 31.55 33.65 17.30
N GLN A 44 30.84 32.67 16.74
CA GLN A 44 29.75 31.94 17.41
C GLN A 44 29.98 30.42 17.52
N LEU A 45 31.08 29.90 16.97
CA LEU A 45 31.36 28.46 16.87
C LEU A 45 32.78 28.13 17.31
N GLU A 46 32.93 27.25 18.30
CA GLU A 46 34.19 26.58 18.62
C GLU A 46 34.45 25.47 17.60
N LEU A 47 35.25 25.76 16.58
CA LEU A 47 35.62 24.77 15.55
C LEU A 47 36.58 23.71 16.11
N ASN A 48 36.32 22.43 15.80
CA ASN A 48 37.21 21.32 16.12
C ASN A 48 38.51 21.37 15.30
N VAL A 49 39.54 20.62 15.71
CA VAL A 49 40.88 20.60 15.07
C VAL A 49 40.85 20.14 13.60
N TYR A 50 39.82 19.39 13.21
CA TYR A 50 39.58 18.92 11.84
C TYR A 50 38.59 19.78 11.05
N GLU A 51 37.94 20.76 11.69
CA GLU A 51 36.96 21.64 11.07
C GLU A 51 37.60 22.91 10.52
N LYS A 52 37.11 23.36 9.37
CA LYS A 52 37.52 24.57 8.66
C LYS A 52 36.31 25.27 8.08
N ILE A 53 36.45 26.54 7.73
CA ILE A 53 35.47 27.19 6.87
C ILE A 53 35.76 26.84 5.41
N ALA A 54 34.70 26.56 4.66
CA ALA A 54 34.69 26.39 3.22
C ALA A 54 33.65 27.33 2.60
N LEU A 55 33.76 27.57 1.29
CA LEU A 55 32.76 28.28 0.50
C LEU A 55 32.51 27.55 -0.82
N THR A 56 31.29 27.64 -1.32
CA THR A 56 30.90 27.15 -2.65
C THR A 56 29.87 28.07 -3.28
N GLY A 57 29.67 27.97 -4.60
CA GLY A 57 28.83 28.87 -5.38
C GLY A 57 28.51 28.37 -6.79
N ASP A 58 27.89 29.21 -7.61
CA ASP A 58 27.32 28.85 -8.92
C ASP A 58 28.25 28.96 -10.13
N CYS A 59 29.58 28.97 -9.92
CA CYS A 59 30.57 28.89 -11.00
C CYS A 59 31.64 27.81 -10.73
N ASP A 60 32.36 27.43 -11.80
CA ASP A 60 33.36 26.34 -11.79
C ASP A 60 34.45 26.57 -10.73
N GLU A 61 34.89 27.82 -10.53
CA GLU A 61 35.94 28.17 -9.56
C GLU A 61 35.46 28.13 -8.11
N LEU A 62 34.15 28.00 -7.87
CA LEU A 62 33.53 27.81 -6.56
C LEU A 62 32.88 26.42 -6.41
N GLY A 63 33.10 25.49 -7.34
CA GLY A 63 32.65 24.10 -7.23
C GLY A 63 31.19 23.82 -7.57
N ASN A 64 30.44 24.77 -8.16
CA ASN A 64 29.06 24.55 -8.62
C ASN A 64 28.08 23.95 -7.56
N TRP A 65 28.19 24.38 -6.29
CA TRP A 65 27.44 23.91 -5.11
C TRP A 65 27.78 22.51 -4.56
N ASP A 66 28.74 21.81 -5.15
CA ASP A 66 29.24 20.51 -4.69
C ASP A 66 30.18 20.70 -3.47
N PRO A 67 29.89 20.10 -2.29
CA PRO A 67 30.75 20.15 -1.12
C PRO A 67 32.18 19.63 -1.36
N ASP A 68 32.35 18.57 -2.17
CA ASP A 68 33.66 17.97 -2.45
C ASP A 68 34.50 18.82 -3.44
N GLN A 69 33.88 19.77 -4.14
CA GLN A 69 34.57 20.76 -4.99
C GLN A 69 34.69 22.15 -4.31
N ALA A 70 34.32 22.27 -3.04
CA ALA A 70 34.31 23.55 -2.33
C ALA A 70 35.71 24.13 -2.06
N VAL A 71 35.78 25.45 -2.01
CA VAL A 71 37.02 26.18 -1.73
C VAL A 71 37.22 26.29 -0.22
N LEU A 72 38.27 25.65 0.30
CA LEU A 72 38.66 25.70 1.71
C LEU A 72 39.36 27.04 2.03
N LEU A 73 38.91 27.76 3.07
CA LEU A 73 39.53 29.00 3.51
C LEU A 73 40.76 28.75 4.39
N ASN A 74 41.65 29.74 4.45
CA ASN A 74 42.77 29.77 5.38
C ASN A 74 42.42 30.58 6.62
N LYS A 75 42.91 30.18 7.79
CA LYS A 75 42.75 30.96 9.02
C LYS A 75 43.72 32.15 9.02
N GLU A 76 43.18 33.36 9.14
CA GLU A 76 43.91 34.63 9.06
C GLU A 76 44.19 35.18 10.46
N GLU A 77 43.17 35.20 11.32
CA GLU A 77 43.23 35.60 12.72
C GLU A 77 42.48 34.58 13.59
N GLU A 78 42.32 34.82 14.90
CA GLU A 78 41.70 33.86 15.83
C GLU A 78 40.29 33.41 15.41
N ASN A 79 39.49 34.31 14.86
CA ASN A 79 38.12 34.03 14.39
C ASN A 79 37.88 34.43 12.92
N VAL A 80 38.91 34.89 12.19
CA VAL A 80 38.78 35.36 10.79
C VAL A 80 39.41 34.37 9.83
N TRP A 81 38.68 34.05 8.76
CA TRP A 81 39.08 33.14 7.69
C TRP A 81 39.01 33.83 6.34
N SER A 82 39.97 33.59 5.44
CA SER A 82 39.97 34.19 4.11
C SER A 82 40.65 33.36 3.01
N ILE A 83 40.30 33.69 1.76
CA ILE A 83 40.96 33.18 0.56
C ILE A 83 40.73 34.12 -0.64
N GLN A 84 41.63 34.08 -1.63
CA GLN A 84 41.44 34.74 -2.92
C GLN A 84 41.12 33.72 -4.02
N VAL A 85 40.04 33.96 -4.76
CA VAL A 85 39.60 33.15 -5.91
C VAL A 85 39.45 34.05 -7.14
N ASN A 86 39.65 33.49 -8.33
CA ASN A 86 39.31 34.15 -9.58
C ASN A 86 37.84 33.85 -9.91
N ILE A 87 36.97 34.85 -9.94
CA ILE A 87 35.54 34.68 -10.27
C ILE A 87 35.19 35.44 -11.56
N PRO A 88 34.13 35.05 -12.30
CA PRO A 88 33.67 35.78 -13.48
C PRO A 88 33.36 37.28 -13.23
N CYS A 89 33.53 38.10 -14.27
CA CYS A 89 33.20 39.55 -14.26
C CYS A 89 31.87 39.90 -14.94
N ASP A 90 31.36 39.03 -15.81
CA ASP A 90 30.24 39.32 -16.73
C ASP A 90 28.87 38.85 -16.20
N VAL A 91 28.88 37.92 -15.25
CA VAL A 91 27.70 37.41 -14.53
C VAL A 91 27.73 37.80 -13.06
N ASP A 92 26.56 37.81 -12.43
CA ASP A 92 26.42 37.93 -10.98
C ASP A 92 26.69 36.53 -10.37
N VAL A 93 27.55 36.44 -9.35
CA VAL A 93 28.05 35.17 -8.78
C VAL A 93 27.44 34.93 -7.41
N ASN A 94 26.82 33.77 -7.20
CA ASN A 94 26.15 33.41 -5.97
C ASN A 94 26.96 32.39 -5.16
N TYR A 95 27.01 32.54 -3.84
CA TYR A 95 27.83 31.71 -2.95
C TYR A 95 27.25 31.57 -1.54
N ARG A 96 27.80 30.61 -0.77
CA ARG A 96 27.56 30.41 0.67
C ARG A 96 28.84 30.00 1.37
N TYR A 97 28.91 30.26 2.67
CA TYR A 97 29.87 29.63 3.56
C TYR A 97 29.30 28.37 4.21
N PHE A 98 30.17 27.45 4.60
CA PHE A 98 29.83 26.31 5.46
C PHE A 98 31.03 25.89 6.32
N VAL A 99 30.76 25.19 7.41
CA VAL A 99 31.78 24.50 8.20
C VAL A 99 32.00 23.12 7.59
N ALA A 100 33.16 22.94 7.00
CA ALA A 100 33.67 21.68 6.49
C ALA A 100 34.45 20.95 7.58
N SER A 101 34.33 19.61 7.66
CA SER A 101 35.35 18.77 8.30
C SER A 101 36.00 17.86 7.26
N ILE A 102 37.28 17.57 7.45
CA ILE A 102 38.09 16.78 6.51
C ILE A 102 38.71 15.61 7.27
N ASP A 103 38.50 14.38 6.79
CA ASP A 103 39.11 13.20 7.40
C ASP A 103 40.64 13.20 7.15
N PRO A 104 41.49 13.13 8.19
CA PRO A 104 42.94 13.08 8.00
C PRO A 104 43.43 11.91 7.13
N SER A 105 42.67 10.81 7.11
CA SER A 105 42.95 9.60 6.32
C SER A 105 42.40 9.66 4.88
N ASN A 106 41.32 10.42 4.66
CA ASN A 106 40.71 10.67 3.34
C ASN A 106 40.56 12.18 3.09
N GLN A 107 41.65 12.81 2.64
CA GLN A 107 41.71 14.25 2.41
C GLN A 107 40.96 14.73 1.15
N THR A 108 40.25 13.82 0.44
CA THR A 108 39.50 14.16 -0.78
C THR A 108 37.99 14.32 -0.57
N SER A 109 37.46 14.04 0.62
CA SER A 109 36.03 14.14 0.91
C SER A 109 35.74 15.18 1.99
N VAL A 110 34.66 15.94 1.82
CA VAL A 110 34.32 17.14 2.61
C VAL A 110 32.98 16.94 3.33
N HIS A 111 33.01 16.97 4.66
CA HIS A 111 31.84 16.72 5.50
C HIS A 111 31.17 18.04 5.88
N VAL A 112 29.89 18.21 5.56
CA VAL A 112 29.14 19.43 5.88
C VAL A 112 28.68 19.37 7.35
N ARG A 113 29.38 20.08 8.23
CA ARG A 113 29.09 20.08 9.69
C ARG A 113 28.04 21.11 10.08
N ARG A 114 28.09 22.31 9.50
CA ARG A 114 27.08 23.40 9.61
C ARG A 114 27.06 24.19 8.30
N PHE A 115 25.92 24.72 7.85
CA PHE A 115 25.84 25.51 6.60
C PHE A 115 24.81 26.64 6.65
N GLU A 116 24.98 27.68 5.82
CA GLU A 116 24.10 28.86 5.76
C GLU A 116 22.75 28.54 5.08
N THR A 117 21.64 28.63 5.83
CA THR A 117 20.31 28.14 5.41
C THR A 117 19.33 29.23 4.94
N HIS A 118 19.80 30.44 4.64
CA HIS A 118 18.99 31.49 4.00
C HIS A 118 18.48 31.02 2.63
N ILE A 119 17.22 31.32 2.28
CA ILE A 119 16.62 30.88 1.00
C ILE A 119 17.41 31.40 -0.20
N ASN A 120 17.82 32.67 -0.16
CA ASN A 120 18.72 33.25 -1.14
C ASN A 120 20.18 33.05 -0.66
N PRO A 121 21.11 32.66 -1.54
CA PRO A 121 22.54 32.71 -1.26
C PRO A 121 23.05 34.16 -1.20
N ARG A 122 24.32 34.34 -0.81
CA ARG A 122 25.05 35.62 -0.95
C ARG A 122 25.32 35.88 -2.43
N THR A 123 25.31 37.13 -2.88
CA THR A 123 25.52 37.48 -4.31
C THR A 123 26.59 38.57 -4.47
N ILE A 124 27.61 38.30 -5.28
CA ILE A 124 28.55 39.30 -5.80
C ILE A 124 27.99 39.79 -7.13
N LEU A 125 27.63 41.07 -7.22
CA LEU A 125 27.19 41.65 -8.48
C LEU A 125 28.36 41.75 -9.46
N LYS A 126 28.07 41.58 -10.76
CA LYS A 126 29.06 41.78 -11.83
C LYS A 126 29.74 43.14 -11.77
N SER A 127 28.97 44.18 -11.42
CA SER A 127 29.41 45.57 -11.24
C SER A 127 30.20 45.85 -9.96
N SER A 128 30.32 44.90 -9.02
CA SER A 128 31.09 45.11 -7.79
C SER A 128 32.59 45.12 -8.09
N GLU A 129 33.26 46.23 -7.79
CA GLU A 129 34.73 46.35 -7.88
C GLU A 129 35.42 45.66 -6.69
N PRO A 130 36.65 45.11 -6.84
CA PRO A 130 37.30 44.32 -5.78
C PRO A 130 37.80 45.10 -4.54
N GLN A 131 37.46 46.38 -4.37
CA GLN A 131 38.30 47.35 -3.64
C GLN A 131 37.71 47.95 -2.35
N GLU A 132 36.50 47.56 -1.91
CA GLU A 132 35.85 48.12 -0.70
C GLU A 132 35.96 47.26 0.58
N LEU A 133 36.36 45.99 0.48
CA LEU A 133 36.30 45.03 1.59
C LEU A 133 37.46 45.15 2.61
N SER A 134 37.30 46.11 3.53
CA SER A 134 37.99 46.11 4.83
C SER A 134 37.17 45.46 5.96
N GLN A 135 35.86 45.28 5.76
CA GLN A 135 35.00 44.52 6.66
C GLN A 135 34.99 43.03 6.28
N SER A 136 35.03 42.16 7.29
CA SER A 136 34.69 40.74 7.14
C SER A 136 33.17 40.56 7.14
N GLU A 137 32.66 39.66 6.31
CA GLU A 137 31.31 39.12 6.49
C GLU A 137 31.23 38.31 7.80
N THR A 138 30.03 38.04 8.32
CA THR A 138 29.87 37.12 9.46
C THR A 138 29.19 35.83 9.00
N PHE A 139 29.78 34.68 9.34
CA PHE A 139 29.22 33.36 9.03
C PHE A 139 27.80 33.24 9.57
N GLY A 140 26.88 32.70 8.77
CA GLY A 140 25.49 32.52 9.19
C GLY A 140 24.66 33.80 9.21
N VAL A 141 25.24 34.98 8.98
CA VAL A 141 24.52 36.27 9.01
C VAL A 141 24.47 36.90 7.61
N VAL A 142 23.25 37.03 7.08
CA VAL A 142 22.95 37.69 5.79
C VAL A 142 21.86 38.73 6.04
N GLU A 143 22.05 39.96 5.55
CA GLU A 143 21.15 41.11 5.78
C GLU A 143 20.83 41.40 7.27
N GLY A 144 21.72 40.99 8.19
CA GLY A 144 21.54 41.11 9.64
C GLY A 144 20.69 40.00 10.28
N VAL A 145 20.30 38.97 9.52
CA VAL A 145 19.54 37.82 10.01
C VAL A 145 20.44 36.58 10.10
N GLU A 146 20.51 36.01 11.30
CA GLU A 146 21.28 34.79 11.58
C GLU A 146 20.48 33.52 11.23
N LYS A 147 20.99 32.69 10.31
CA LYS A 147 20.46 31.35 9.94
C LYS A 147 21.57 30.41 9.48
N PHE A 148 21.82 29.37 10.25
CA PHE A 148 22.61 28.20 9.85
C PHE A 148 22.16 26.99 10.66
N ASP A 149 22.32 25.79 10.11
CA ASP A 149 21.86 24.53 10.70
C ASP A 149 22.93 23.42 10.52
N LYS A 150 22.78 22.26 11.18
CA LYS A 150 23.57 21.04 10.87
C LYS A 150 23.47 20.68 9.39
N GLY A 151 24.56 20.17 8.82
CA GLY A 151 24.53 19.62 7.48
C GLY A 151 23.76 18.30 7.39
N TRP A 152 24.17 17.47 6.45
CA TRP A 152 23.66 16.13 6.20
C TRP A 152 24.85 15.20 5.93
N LEU A 153 24.60 13.90 6.01
CA LEU A 153 25.62 12.87 5.82
C LEU A 153 25.97 12.77 4.33
N THR A 154 27.24 13.04 4.01
CA THR A 154 27.79 12.95 2.65
C THR A 154 28.41 11.57 2.41
N ASN A 155 29.24 11.11 3.35
CA ASN A 155 29.77 9.75 3.40
C ASN A 155 29.78 9.17 4.85
N GLU A 156 29.58 10.02 5.86
CA GLU A 156 29.73 9.64 7.27
C GLU A 156 28.53 8.83 7.78
N THR A 157 28.80 7.92 8.72
CA THR A 157 27.76 7.22 9.49
C THR A 157 27.55 7.91 10.84
N VAL A 158 26.29 8.08 11.23
CA VAL A 158 25.90 8.46 12.60
C VAL A 158 25.51 7.23 13.38
N LEU A 159 26.04 7.10 14.60
CA LEU A 159 25.54 6.18 15.63
C LEU A 159 24.92 7.00 16.76
N GLU A 160 23.62 6.86 16.96
CA GLU A 160 22.97 7.31 18.19
C GLU A 160 22.93 6.17 19.21
N LEU A 161 23.31 6.44 20.47
CA LEU A 161 23.07 5.55 21.61
C LEU A 161 22.10 6.23 22.59
N LYS A 162 21.01 5.52 22.90
CA LYS A 162 19.84 6.05 23.62
C LYS A 162 19.69 5.38 24.97
N PHE A 163 19.65 6.19 26.02
CA PHE A 163 19.58 5.82 27.42
C PHE A 163 18.30 6.42 28.02
N PHE A 164 17.25 5.62 28.12
CA PHE A 164 15.95 6.01 28.68
C PHE A 164 15.23 4.79 29.28
N ASN A 165 14.02 4.99 29.84
CA ASN A 165 13.23 3.95 30.52
C ASN A 165 13.99 3.25 31.68
N ASN A 166 14.91 3.98 32.34
CA ASN A 166 15.74 3.51 33.46
C ASN A 166 16.69 2.34 33.09
N PRO A 167 17.69 2.59 32.24
CA PRO A 167 18.47 1.55 31.56
C PRO A 167 19.42 0.75 32.48
N PHE A 168 19.79 1.28 33.65
CA PHE A 168 20.84 0.73 34.52
C PHE A 168 20.32 -0.23 35.60
N ASN A 169 20.33 -1.53 35.33
CA ASN A 169 19.98 -2.58 36.28
C ASN A 169 21.17 -2.97 37.16
N LEU A 170 21.44 -2.16 38.19
CA LEU A 170 22.54 -2.35 39.15
C LEU A 170 22.20 -3.32 40.29
N LYS A 171 23.21 -4.06 40.76
CA LYS A 171 23.14 -4.89 41.97
C LYS A 171 22.68 -4.06 43.17
N GLU A 172 21.88 -4.67 44.05
CA GLU A 172 21.07 -3.99 45.07
C GLU A 172 21.79 -2.95 45.93
N ARG A 173 23.02 -3.24 46.40
CA ARG A 173 23.85 -2.30 47.20
C ARG A 173 24.36 -1.08 46.43
N LEU A 174 24.10 -1.01 45.12
CA LEU A 174 24.52 0.02 44.17
C LEU A 174 23.33 0.70 43.47
N LYS A 175 22.08 0.25 43.73
CA LYS A 175 20.86 0.92 43.23
C LYS A 175 20.81 2.37 43.69
N ASN A 176 20.14 3.22 42.91
CA ASN A 176 19.90 4.64 43.18
C ASN A 176 21.19 5.46 43.37
N ARG A 177 22.30 5.05 42.74
CA ARG A 177 23.47 5.91 42.54
C ARG A 177 23.21 6.85 41.35
N LEU A 178 23.57 8.11 41.51
CA LEU A 178 23.72 9.02 40.37
C LEU A 178 24.90 8.53 39.50
N LEU A 179 24.70 8.49 38.19
CA LEU A 179 25.68 8.08 37.20
C LEU A 179 25.90 9.22 36.20
N PHE A 180 27.15 9.38 35.79
CA PHE A 180 27.53 10.14 34.60
C PHE A 180 27.95 9.14 33.53
N VAL A 181 27.46 9.31 32.32
CA VAL A 181 27.71 8.43 31.18
C VAL A 181 28.61 9.16 30.20
N LYS A 182 29.79 8.60 29.93
CA LYS A 182 30.73 9.09 28.92
C LYS A 182 30.83 8.05 27.80
N LEU A 183 30.92 8.53 26.56
CA LEU A 183 31.02 7.73 25.36
C LEU A 183 32.24 8.16 24.54
N THR A 184 33.16 7.22 24.34
CA THR A 184 34.46 7.47 23.68
C THR A 184 34.60 6.57 22.46
N ALA A 185 34.78 7.15 21.27
CA ALA A 185 35.08 6.41 20.05
C ALA A 185 36.57 6.02 20.00
N MET A 186 36.86 4.75 19.71
CA MET A 186 38.20 4.18 19.73
C MET A 186 38.52 3.48 18.40
N ASN A 187 39.67 3.80 17.81
CA ASN A 187 40.11 3.26 16.53
C ASN A 187 40.74 1.86 16.71
N LEU A 188 40.21 0.85 16.03
CA LEU A 188 40.67 -0.55 16.12
C LEU A 188 41.86 -0.86 15.20
N ARG A 189 42.34 0.10 14.39
CA ARG A 189 43.42 -0.10 13.39
C ARG A 189 44.85 -0.13 13.97
N ILE A 190 45.02 -0.16 15.29
CA ILE A 190 46.34 -0.07 15.95
C ILE A 190 47.15 -1.36 15.70
N ASN A 191 48.22 -1.21 14.90
CA ASN A 191 49.36 -2.10 14.68
C ASN A 191 49.13 -3.62 14.77
N ALA A 192 49.11 -4.28 13.59
CA ALA A 192 49.13 -5.74 13.45
C ALA A 192 50.41 -6.44 13.98
N GLU A 193 51.36 -5.70 14.57
CA GLU A 193 52.55 -6.25 15.24
C GLU A 193 52.31 -6.57 16.72
N SER A 194 51.36 -5.90 17.38
CA SER A 194 50.95 -6.23 18.77
C SER A 194 49.95 -7.37 18.78
N SER A 195 50.45 -8.60 18.90
CA SER A 195 49.71 -9.87 18.78
C SER A 195 48.73 -10.21 19.93
N ASN A 196 48.25 -9.20 20.67
CA ASN A 196 47.31 -9.39 21.78
C ASN A 196 46.31 -8.22 21.90
N LEU A 197 45.06 -8.44 21.50
CA LEU A 197 43.97 -7.47 21.68
C LEU A 197 43.77 -7.08 23.16
N HIS A 198 44.09 -8.01 24.08
CA HIS A 198 43.90 -7.85 25.51
C HIS A 198 44.83 -6.81 26.15
N SER A 199 46.03 -6.53 25.59
CA SER A 199 46.92 -5.50 26.12
C SER A 199 46.47 -4.10 25.69
N VAL A 200 46.04 -3.93 24.44
CA VAL A 200 45.48 -2.66 23.94
C VAL A 200 44.28 -2.22 24.80
N MET A 201 43.40 -3.16 25.16
CA MET A 201 42.24 -2.91 26.03
C MET A 201 42.60 -2.67 27.51
N GLU A 202 43.83 -2.92 27.94
CA GLU A 202 44.33 -2.60 29.30
C GLU A 202 45.13 -1.29 29.32
N GLU A 203 45.87 -0.95 28.26
CA GLU A 203 46.68 0.26 28.19
C GLU A 203 45.84 1.54 28.03
N SER A 204 44.69 1.47 27.34
CA SER A 204 43.79 2.63 27.14
C SER A 204 43.03 3.10 28.40
N LEU A 205 43.18 2.46 29.56
CA LEU A 205 42.41 2.72 30.78
C LEU A 205 42.62 4.13 31.42
N SER A 206 43.40 5.04 30.81
CA SER A 206 43.68 6.37 31.38
C SER A 206 44.09 7.46 30.38
N ASN A 207 43.65 7.42 29.12
CA ASN A 207 44.14 8.35 28.09
C ASN A 207 43.79 9.84 28.31
N ASP A 208 42.79 10.18 29.14
CA ASP A 208 42.56 11.58 29.60
C ASP A 208 43.73 12.15 30.46
N THR A 209 44.76 11.35 30.80
CA THR A 209 45.83 11.73 31.76
C THR A 209 47.25 11.30 31.35
N ARG A 210 47.50 10.90 30.10
CA ARG A 210 48.82 10.43 29.64
C ARG A 210 49.27 11.14 28.36
N GLU A 211 50.37 11.88 28.44
CA GLU A 211 51.02 12.58 27.31
C GLU A 211 51.80 11.61 26.38
N ASN A 212 51.23 10.43 26.07
CA ASN A 212 51.88 9.44 25.19
C ASN A 212 51.61 9.77 23.72
N THR A 213 52.57 10.46 23.09
CA THR A 213 52.46 11.20 21.82
C THR A 213 52.24 10.38 20.53
N ASN A 214 51.86 9.10 20.59
CA ASN A 214 51.86 8.19 19.43
C ASN A 214 50.49 7.59 19.03
N GLU A 215 49.43 7.77 19.82
CA GLU A 215 48.09 7.32 19.44
C GLU A 215 47.30 8.47 18.80
N GLN A 216 46.92 8.34 17.52
CA GLN A 216 45.96 9.26 16.91
C GLN A 216 44.54 8.89 17.37
N PRO A 217 43.74 9.84 17.88
CA PRO A 217 42.35 9.57 18.24
C PRO A 217 41.53 9.21 17.00
N ALA A 218 40.41 8.51 17.21
CA ALA A 218 39.45 8.27 16.13
C ALA A 218 38.93 9.60 15.56
N TYR A 219 38.81 9.69 14.22
CA TYR A 219 38.11 10.78 13.56
C TYR A 219 36.61 10.62 13.83
N ALA A 220 36.15 11.23 14.91
CA ALA A 220 34.82 11.06 15.47
C ALA A 220 34.32 12.34 16.15
N PHE A 221 33.01 12.58 16.08
CA PHE A 221 32.34 13.72 16.71
C PHE A 221 31.27 13.23 17.67
N SER A 222 31.53 13.30 18.99
CA SER A 222 30.57 12.92 20.04
C SER A 222 29.81 14.13 20.57
N GLU A 223 28.55 14.28 20.17
CA GLU A 223 27.57 15.21 20.75
C GLU A 223 26.66 14.46 21.75
N VAL A 224 26.11 15.16 22.76
CA VAL A 224 25.19 14.60 23.76
C VAL A 224 24.04 15.57 24.08
N ALA A 225 22.84 15.04 24.33
CA ALA A 225 21.62 15.78 24.69
C ALA A 225 20.81 15.05 25.78
N THR A 226 20.09 15.79 26.62
CA THR A 226 19.17 15.22 27.62
C THR A 226 17.76 15.80 27.43
N LEU A 227 16.95 15.14 26.59
CA LEU A 227 15.82 15.76 25.89
C LEU A 227 14.65 16.21 26.79
N ASN A 228 14.57 15.72 28.03
CA ASN A 228 13.55 16.11 29.01
C ASN A 228 13.97 17.31 29.89
N ASN A 229 15.26 17.59 30.02
CA ASN A 229 15.80 18.69 30.85
C ASN A 229 15.71 20.04 30.13
N ASP A 230 16.09 21.14 30.79
CA ASP A 230 16.02 22.49 30.20
C ASP A 230 17.17 22.76 29.21
N ASP A 231 18.32 22.12 29.44
CA ASP A 231 19.43 22.04 28.49
C ASP A 231 19.33 20.72 27.69
N PHE A 232 18.44 20.74 26.70
CA PHE A 232 18.05 19.59 25.87
C PHE A 232 18.75 19.54 24.49
N ASN A 233 19.56 20.53 24.13
CA ASN A 233 20.23 20.59 22.83
C ASN A 233 21.48 19.69 22.80
N PHE A 234 21.84 19.22 21.61
CA PHE A 234 23.10 18.51 21.39
C PHE A 234 24.30 19.44 21.58
N GLN A 235 25.16 19.10 22.53
CA GLN A 235 26.38 19.82 22.86
C GLN A 235 27.59 18.88 22.90
N ARG A 236 28.81 19.45 22.94
CA ARG A 236 30.04 18.67 23.13
C ARG A 236 30.03 18.02 24.52
N GLN A 237 30.26 16.72 24.58
CA GLN A 237 30.31 15.94 25.82
C GLN A 237 31.37 16.45 26.81
N GLU A 238 31.01 16.51 28.10
CA GLU A 238 31.87 16.94 29.20
C GLU A 238 32.96 15.90 29.56
N GLN A 239 34.01 16.30 30.29
CA GLN A 239 35.16 15.43 30.61
C GLN A 239 34.79 14.08 31.24
N PHE A 240 33.78 14.06 32.11
CA PHE A 240 33.28 12.87 32.81
C PHE A 240 31.95 12.35 32.23
N GLY A 241 31.54 12.88 31.08
CA GLY A 241 30.25 12.61 30.46
C GLY A 241 29.06 13.28 31.14
N ARG A 242 27.88 13.04 30.58
CA ARG A 242 26.62 13.69 30.96
C ARG A 242 25.93 12.93 32.09
N VAL A 243 25.31 13.63 33.03
CA VAL A 243 24.53 13.01 34.11
C VAL A 243 23.28 12.28 33.57
N TYR A 244 22.94 11.14 34.16
CA TYR A 244 21.67 10.44 33.94
C TYR A 244 20.85 10.40 35.24
N GLN A 245 19.65 11.00 35.22
CA GLN A 245 18.65 10.95 36.28
C GLN A 245 17.54 9.93 35.97
N LYS A 246 16.69 9.64 36.98
CA LYS A 246 15.55 8.73 36.79
C LYS A 246 14.58 9.34 35.76
N ASP A 247 14.15 8.51 34.81
CA ASP A 247 13.23 8.88 33.72
C ASP A 247 13.78 9.89 32.69
N ASP A 248 15.11 10.14 32.68
CA ASP A 248 15.76 10.94 31.63
C ASP A 248 15.71 10.28 30.25
N ILE A 249 15.80 11.12 29.21
CA ILE A 249 15.97 10.74 27.80
C ILE A 249 17.35 11.24 27.35
N LEU A 250 18.39 10.50 27.70
CA LEU A 250 19.79 10.83 27.39
C LEU A 250 20.18 10.20 26.04
N VAL A 251 20.60 11.02 25.08
CA VAL A 251 21.00 10.59 23.73
C VAL A 251 22.42 11.06 23.45
N PHE A 252 23.28 10.13 23.04
CA PHE A 252 24.58 10.44 22.45
C PHE A 252 24.47 10.29 20.94
N HIS A 253 25.05 11.22 20.19
CA HIS A 253 25.10 11.22 18.74
C HIS A 253 26.57 11.24 18.32
N ILE A 254 27.02 10.20 17.62
CA ILE A 254 28.43 10.05 17.21
C ILE A 254 28.52 10.03 15.69
N THR A 255 29.18 11.00 15.07
CA THR A 255 29.52 10.96 13.64
C THR A 255 30.89 10.29 13.44
N VAL A 256 31.00 9.30 12.54
CA VAL A 256 32.26 8.60 12.15
C VAL A 256 32.27 8.27 10.65
N THR A 257 33.44 8.18 10.03
CA THR A 257 33.58 7.76 8.61
C THR A 257 33.55 6.26 8.41
N GLU A 258 34.32 5.51 9.21
CA GLU A 258 34.57 4.07 9.01
C GLU A 258 34.06 3.24 10.21
N PRO A 259 32.73 3.16 10.43
CA PRO A 259 32.12 2.66 11.66
C PRO A 259 32.48 1.21 12.01
N GLU A 260 32.84 0.38 11.03
CA GLU A 260 33.29 -1.00 11.24
C GLU A 260 34.68 -1.12 11.87
N ASN A 261 35.47 -0.03 11.85
CA ASN A 261 36.78 0.07 12.49
C ASN A 261 36.74 0.79 13.85
N ILE A 262 35.56 1.24 14.30
CA ILE A 262 35.40 1.99 15.56
C ILE A 262 34.69 1.13 16.61
N ALA A 263 35.32 0.99 17.78
CA ALA A 263 34.67 0.53 19.00
C ALA A 263 34.25 1.72 19.86
N TYR A 264 33.20 1.55 20.67
CA TYR A 264 32.64 2.60 21.50
C TYR A 264 32.75 2.19 22.97
N LEU A 265 33.62 2.87 23.71
CA LEU A 265 33.77 2.69 25.15
C LEU A 265 32.71 3.51 25.87
N ILE A 266 31.82 2.82 26.58
CA ILE A 266 30.81 3.40 27.47
C ILE A 266 31.40 3.37 28.89
N ASP A 267 31.84 4.52 29.39
CA ASP A 267 32.33 4.68 30.75
C ASP A 267 31.23 5.26 31.64
N LEU A 268 31.15 4.77 32.88
CA LEU A 268 30.24 5.27 33.92
C LEU A 268 31.07 5.85 35.06
N TYR A 269 30.79 7.10 35.45
CA TYR A 269 31.40 7.76 36.60
C TYR A 269 30.35 7.99 37.71
N THR A 270 30.78 8.07 38.96
CA THR A 270 29.89 8.29 40.12
C THR A 270 30.65 8.93 41.27
N TYR A 271 29.92 9.59 42.18
CA TYR A 271 30.50 10.12 43.42
C TYR A 271 30.59 9.06 44.53
N LYS A 272 31.43 9.34 45.54
CA LYS A 272 31.47 8.54 46.77
C LYS A 272 30.29 8.95 47.64
N LYS A 273 29.78 8.06 48.50
CA LYS A 273 28.79 8.48 49.49
C LYS A 273 29.45 9.47 50.44
N HIS A 274 28.88 10.67 50.57
CA HIS A 274 29.39 11.77 51.38
C HIS A 274 30.76 12.33 50.92
N SER A 275 31.05 12.36 49.62
CA SER A 275 32.06 13.29 49.08
C SER A 275 31.51 14.71 49.03
N ASP A 276 32.41 15.68 49.14
CA ASP A 276 32.19 17.08 48.76
C ASP A 276 32.06 17.18 47.23
N ASP A 277 31.25 18.12 46.75
CA ASP A 277 31.00 18.36 45.32
C ASP A 277 32.23 18.98 44.61
N SER A 278 33.22 19.44 45.38
CA SER A 278 34.52 19.93 44.89
C SER A 278 35.47 18.84 44.36
N LEU A 279 35.17 17.55 44.59
CA LEU A 279 35.98 16.42 44.13
C LEU A 279 35.45 15.86 42.80
N PRO A 280 36.30 15.44 41.86
CA PRO A 280 35.85 14.83 40.60
C PRO A 280 35.19 13.45 40.82
N PRO A 281 34.23 13.03 39.97
CA PRO A 281 33.59 11.73 40.06
C PRO A 281 34.58 10.63 39.68
N TYR A 282 34.50 9.47 40.33
CA TYR A 282 35.42 8.36 40.07
C TYR A 282 34.84 7.37 39.06
N HIS A 283 35.73 6.78 38.25
CA HIS A 283 35.36 5.75 37.27
C HIS A 283 34.75 4.52 38.00
N PHE A 284 33.46 4.29 37.78
CA PHE A 284 32.65 3.26 38.44
C PHE A 284 32.75 1.93 37.72
N GLY A 285 32.57 1.96 36.41
CA GLY A 285 32.63 0.80 35.53
C GLY A 285 32.37 1.15 34.07
N TYR A 286 32.63 0.19 33.19
CA TYR A 286 32.71 0.40 31.75
C TYR A 286 32.11 -0.77 30.95
N HIS A 287 31.91 -0.55 29.65
CA HIS A 287 31.68 -1.59 28.64
C HIS A 287 32.23 -1.18 27.27
N TYR A 288 32.76 -2.15 26.50
CA TYR A 288 33.19 -1.94 25.11
C TYR A 288 32.11 -2.43 24.14
N LEU A 289 31.41 -1.50 23.48
CA LEU A 289 30.48 -1.81 22.39
C LEU A 289 31.27 -1.97 21.07
N LEU A 290 31.32 -3.20 20.56
CA LEU A 290 32.03 -3.54 19.33
C LEU A 290 31.13 -3.41 18.09
N PRO A 291 31.66 -2.99 16.93
CA PRO A 291 30.85 -2.74 15.73
C PRO A 291 30.19 -4.00 15.16
N ASN A 292 30.69 -5.19 15.50
CA ASN A 292 30.06 -6.47 15.11
C ASN A 292 28.70 -6.74 15.80
N LEU A 293 28.33 -5.95 16.82
CA LEU A 293 27.00 -5.96 17.43
C LEU A 293 26.02 -5.02 16.67
N LEU A 294 26.54 -4.01 15.97
CA LEU A 294 25.80 -2.93 15.31
C LEU A 294 25.48 -3.25 13.83
N LYS A 295 25.07 -4.49 13.55
CA LYS A 295 24.87 -4.98 12.17
C LYS A 295 23.65 -4.36 11.48
N LYS A 296 22.49 -4.43 12.12
CA LYS A 296 21.26 -3.74 11.67
C LYS A 296 21.42 -2.23 11.76
N SER A 297 20.48 -1.48 11.17
CA SER A 297 20.38 -0.03 11.37
C SER A 297 19.74 0.38 12.68
N GLU A 298 19.02 -0.51 13.38
CA GLU A 298 18.51 -0.25 14.74
C GLU A 298 18.51 -1.52 15.61
N GLY A 299 18.42 -1.33 16.94
CA GLY A 299 18.18 -2.43 17.87
C GLY A 299 18.32 -2.07 19.35
N GLN A 300 17.93 -3.02 20.21
CA GLN A 300 18.14 -2.99 21.66
C GLN A 300 19.29 -3.92 22.04
N LEU A 301 20.14 -3.50 22.98
CA LEU A 301 21.29 -4.27 23.49
C LEU A 301 21.26 -4.32 25.01
N GLU A 302 21.46 -5.51 25.60
CA GLU A 302 21.69 -5.68 27.04
C GLU A 302 23.15 -6.01 27.32
N LEU A 303 23.87 -5.07 27.95
CA LEU A 303 25.33 -5.09 28.07
C LEU A 303 25.78 -5.18 29.53
N PRO A 304 26.73 -6.07 29.90
CA PRO A 304 27.22 -6.21 31.27
C PRO A 304 28.17 -5.08 31.67
N ILE A 305 27.86 -4.39 32.77
CA ILE A 305 28.68 -3.29 33.31
C ILE A 305 29.85 -3.88 34.11
N THR A 306 31.09 -3.64 33.68
CA THR A 306 32.31 -4.15 34.33
C THR A 306 32.87 -3.15 35.32
N CYS A 307 33.17 -3.55 36.56
CA CYS A 307 33.72 -2.67 37.61
C CYS A 307 35.14 -2.19 37.27
N ALA A 308 35.34 -0.88 37.10
CA ALA A 308 36.61 -0.29 36.65
C ALA A 308 37.83 -0.74 37.47
N SER A 309 37.70 -0.77 38.80
CA SER A 309 38.80 -1.11 39.73
C SER A 309 38.92 -2.59 40.10
N LYS A 310 38.02 -3.47 39.64
CA LYS A 310 37.94 -4.89 40.08
C LYS A 310 37.49 -5.89 39.01
N HIS A 311 37.36 -5.47 37.75
CA HIS A 311 37.00 -6.26 36.56
C HIS A 311 35.88 -7.30 36.78
N ARG A 312 34.88 -6.96 37.60
CA ARG A 312 33.77 -7.83 38.00
C ARG A 312 32.41 -7.20 37.62
N PRO A 313 31.38 -7.98 37.24
CA PRO A 313 30.09 -7.41 36.88
C PRO A 313 29.43 -6.62 38.03
N LEU A 314 28.98 -5.39 37.74
CA LEU A 314 28.21 -4.52 38.64
C LEU A 314 26.70 -4.62 38.44
N GLY A 315 26.28 -4.93 37.22
CA GLY A 315 24.89 -4.97 36.77
C GLY A 315 24.82 -5.14 35.26
N MET A 316 23.64 -4.92 34.69
CA MET A 316 23.42 -4.79 33.25
C MET A 316 23.00 -3.36 32.92
N MET A 317 23.25 -2.92 31.69
CA MET A 317 22.57 -1.76 31.10
C MET A 317 21.84 -2.18 29.83
N LYS A 318 20.59 -1.71 29.67
CA LYS A 318 19.86 -1.81 28.40
C LYS A 318 20.03 -0.51 27.64
N ILE A 319 20.53 -0.55 26.42
CA ILE A 319 20.64 0.63 25.54
C ILE A 319 19.91 0.35 24.23
N GLU A 320 19.48 1.42 23.56
CA GLU A 320 19.00 1.33 22.18
C GLU A 320 20.00 2.04 21.26
N PHE A 321 20.12 1.56 20.02
CA PHE A 321 20.99 2.18 19.04
C PHE A 321 20.25 2.43 17.72
N LEU A 322 20.63 3.53 17.06
CA LEU A 322 20.29 3.85 15.69
C LEU A 322 21.57 4.12 14.92
N LYS A 323 21.73 3.50 13.76
CA LYS A 323 22.85 3.70 12.84
C LYS A 323 22.30 4.27 11.53
N ILE A 324 22.70 5.48 11.20
CA ILE A 324 22.23 6.23 10.02
C ILE A 324 23.38 6.30 9.02
N THR A 325 23.16 5.82 7.79
CA THR A 325 24.12 5.92 6.68
C THR A 325 23.77 7.14 5.81
N PRO A 326 24.69 7.66 4.98
CA PRO A 326 24.36 8.64 3.95
C PRO A 326 23.31 8.09 2.97
N LEU A 327 22.69 9.00 2.21
CA LEU A 327 21.85 8.66 1.06
C LEU A 327 22.73 8.47 -0.17
N ASN A 328 22.46 7.45 -1.01
CA ASN A 328 23.26 7.17 -2.20
C ASN A 328 22.86 8.05 -3.41
N ASP A 329 22.65 9.34 -3.18
CA ASP A 329 22.02 10.27 -4.12
C ASP A 329 22.78 11.62 -4.22
N PRO A 330 23.36 11.97 -5.39
CA PRO A 330 24.09 13.23 -5.58
C PRO A 330 23.20 14.48 -5.75
N ARG A 331 21.91 14.43 -5.42
CA ARG A 331 20.96 15.56 -5.57
C ARG A 331 20.89 16.51 -4.36
N CYS A 332 21.56 16.20 -3.25
CA CYS A 332 21.70 17.12 -2.12
C CYS A 332 22.93 18.01 -2.34
N ASP A 333 22.73 19.30 -2.61
CA ASP A 333 23.78 20.30 -2.85
C ASP A 333 23.69 21.46 -1.83
N LEU A 334 24.66 22.38 -1.84
CA LEU A 334 24.63 23.57 -0.96
C LEU A 334 23.81 24.75 -1.53
N LYS A 335 23.05 24.57 -2.62
CA LYS A 335 22.40 25.67 -3.33
C LYS A 335 21.18 26.22 -2.59
N MET A 336 20.31 25.34 -2.12
CA MET A 336 18.97 25.69 -1.65
C MET A 336 18.49 24.68 -0.60
N SER A 337 17.92 25.18 0.50
CA SER A 337 17.40 24.35 1.59
C SER A 337 16.10 24.93 2.13
N PHE A 338 15.15 24.06 2.46
CA PHE A 338 13.88 24.41 3.11
C PHE A 338 13.70 23.76 4.49
N ILE A 339 14.73 23.11 5.05
CA ILE A 339 14.63 22.26 6.27
C ILE A 339 14.01 22.98 7.48
N ARG A 340 14.27 24.28 7.61
CA ARG A 340 13.72 25.17 8.65
C ARG A 340 12.94 26.35 8.06
N TYR A 341 12.56 26.28 6.77
CA TYR A 341 11.80 27.34 6.10
C TYR A 341 10.30 27.22 6.34
N TRP A 342 9.73 28.28 6.91
CA TRP A 342 8.31 28.53 6.93
C TRP A 342 8.04 29.96 6.46
N ASN A 343 6.94 30.19 5.74
CA ASN A 343 6.51 31.54 5.41
C ASN A 343 5.64 32.09 6.54
N GLU A 344 5.96 33.25 7.09
CA GLU A 344 5.22 33.87 8.20
C GLU A 344 3.74 34.11 7.89
N LYS A 345 3.35 34.16 6.61
CA LYS A 345 1.95 34.31 6.17
C LYS A 345 1.19 32.99 6.09
N TRP A 346 1.85 31.85 6.25
CA TRP A 346 1.22 30.52 6.28
C TRP A 346 0.74 30.22 7.71
N THR A 347 -0.51 30.60 7.97
CA THR A 347 -1.18 30.40 9.27
C THR A 347 -2.60 29.89 9.01
N GLY A 348 -3.05 28.92 9.81
CA GLY A 348 -4.35 28.27 9.61
C GLY A 348 -4.51 27.62 8.23
N LEU A 349 -3.47 27.03 7.65
CA LEU A 349 -3.57 26.31 6.37
C LEU A 349 -4.51 25.09 6.47
N ASP A 350 -5.15 24.74 5.37
CA ASP A 350 -6.07 23.60 5.27
C ASP A 350 -5.38 22.39 4.65
N VAL A 351 -5.31 21.27 5.40
CA VAL A 351 -4.60 20.04 4.99
C VAL A 351 -5.55 18.86 4.89
N GLY A 352 -5.61 18.27 3.69
CA GLY A 352 -6.49 17.14 3.40
C GLY A 352 -5.91 15.78 3.80
N HIS A 353 -6.41 15.20 4.89
CA HIS A 353 -6.08 13.85 5.37
C HIS A 353 -6.45 12.80 4.30
N ARG A 354 -5.50 11.96 3.87
CA ARG A 354 -5.67 10.94 2.81
C ARG A 354 -6.24 11.52 1.51
N GLY A 355 -5.97 12.81 1.28
CA GLY A 355 -6.71 13.66 0.34
C GLY A 355 -8.04 14.15 0.92
N SER A 356 -9.14 13.44 0.66
CA SER A 356 -10.50 13.92 0.96
C SER A 356 -11.09 13.41 2.29
N GLY A 357 -10.29 12.73 3.12
CA GLY A 357 -10.67 12.24 4.44
C GLY A 357 -11.13 10.78 4.49
N THR A 358 -11.46 10.31 5.70
CA THR A 358 -11.83 8.92 5.96
C THR A 358 -13.16 8.49 5.30
N SER A 359 -13.09 7.82 4.16
CA SER A 359 -14.26 7.46 3.34
C SER A 359 -15.18 6.43 4.01
N PHE A 360 -14.73 5.78 5.10
CA PHE A 360 -15.44 4.68 5.74
C PHE A 360 -16.42 5.09 6.85
N LYS A 361 -16.36 6.34 7.37
CA LYS A 361 -17.11 6.75 8.58
C LYS A 361 -18.51 7.36 8.35
N VAL A 362 -18.88 7.84 7.16
CA VAL A 362 -20.15 8.62 6.98
C VAL A 362 -20.93 8.26 5.70
N THR A 363 -22.26 8.29 5.79
CA THR A 363 -23.25 7.91 4.77
C THR A 363 -23.65 9.03 3.77
N SER A 364 -22.82 10.05 3.56
CA SER A 364 -23.16 11.18 2.67
C SER A 364 -21.93 11.92 2.15
N GLY A 365 -21.85 12.03 0.81
CA GLY A 365 -20.80 12.71 0.05
C GLY A 365 -19.84 11.73 -0.65
N GLY A 366 -19.77 11.83 -2.00
CA GLY A 366 -18.73 11.28 -2.89
C GLY A 366 -18.20 9.86 -2.64
N ASN A 367 -18.48 8.91 -3.54
CA ASN A 367 -17.91 7.55 -3.53
C ASN A 367 -16.43 7.52 -3.99
N ILE A 368 -15.58 8.37 -3.41
CA ILE A 368 -14.13 8.40 -3.66
C ILE A 368 -13.42 7.74 -2.47
N ARG A 369 -12.63 6.71 -2.76
CA ARG A 369 -11.85 5.95 -1.79
C ARG A 369 -10.64 6.78 -1.34
N GLU A 370 -10.40 6.85 -0.04
CA GLU A 370 -9.21 7.48 0.54
C GLU A 370 -7.91 6.84 0.04
N ASN A 371 -6.80 7.59 0.09
CA ASN A 371 -5.49 7.13 -0.41
C ASN A 371 -5.51 6.69 -1.90
N THR A 372 -6.18 7.48 -2.75
CA THR A 372 -6.21 7.30 -4.22
C THR A 372 -5.84 8.61 -4.92
N ILE A 373 -5.41 8.54 -6.19
CA ILE A 373 -5.13 9.76 -6.98
C ILE A 373 -6.39 10.66 -7.05
N ALA A 374 -7.57 10.06 -7.18
CA ALA A 374 -8.84 10.76 -7.16
C ALA A 374 -9.11 11.48 -5.81
N SER A 375 -8.81 10.86 -4.65
CA SER A 375 -9.02 11.53 -3.35
C SER A 375 -8.06 12.70 -3.12
N LEU A 376 -6.83 12.60 -3.64
CA LEU A 376 -5.81 13.65 -3.59
C LEU A 376 -6.16 14.82 -4.52
N LYS A 377 -6.55 14.55 -5.78
CA LYS A 377 -7.00 15.58 -6.74
C LYS A 377 -8.22 16.33 -6.20
N ARG A 378 -9.23 15.59 -5.74
CA ARG A 378 -10.48 16.16 -5.19
C ARG A 378 -10.24 17.12 -4.03
N ALA A 379 -9.21 16.89 -3.21
CA ALA A 379 -8.81 17.78 -2.13
C ALA A 379 -8.09 19.03 -2.63
N ALA A 380 -7.14 18.89 -3.57
CA ALA A 380 -6.48 20.02 -4.24
C ALA A 380 -7.49 20.94 -4.94
N GLU A 381 -8.42 20.37 -5.71
CA GLU A 381 -9.54 21.07 -6.38
C GLU A 381 -10.48 21.77 -5.39
N SER A 382 -10.56 21.30 -4.14
CA SER A 382 -11.37 21.92 -3.08
C SER A 382 -10.69 23.11 -2.42
N GLY A 383 -9.41 23.38 -2.74
CA GLY A 383 -8.62 24.45 -2.18
C GLY A 383 -7.71 24.04 -1.02
N ALA A 384 -7.35 22.76 -0.88
CA ALA A 384 -6.36 22.33 0.10
C ALA A 384 -4.98 22.97 -0.18
N ASP A 385 -4.37 23.58 0.84
CA ASP A 385 -3.00 24.09 0.77
C ASP A 385 -2.00 22.94 0.66
N PHE A 386 -2.27 21.87 1.41
CA PHE A 386 -1.54 20.61 1.41
C PHE A 386 -2.50 19.42 1.38
N VAL A 387 -2.04 18.28 0.86
CA VAL A 387 -2.62 16.96 1.15
C VAL A 387 -1.65 16.16 1.99
N GLU A 388 -2.16 15.39 2.93
CA GLU A 388 -1.40 14.53 3.83
C GLU A 388 -1.78 13.07 3.57
N PHE A 389 -0.81 12.16 3.57
CA PHE A 389 -1.04 10.72 3.41
C PHE A 389 0.15 9.87 3.88
N ASP A 390 -0.16 8.63 4.26
CA ASP A 390 0.80 7.58 4.61
C ASP A 390 1.53 7.03 3.38
N VAL A 391 2.84 6.80 3.51
CA VAL A 391 3.68 6.07 2.55
C VAL A 391 4.39 4.90 3.22
N GLN A 392 4.34 3.74 2.58
CA GLN A 392 5.13 2.56 2.97
C GLN A 392 5.54 1.72 1.76
N LEU A 393 6.63 0.95 1.89
CA LEU A 393 7.16 0.13 0.80
C LEU A 393 6.39 -1.17 0.57
N SER A 394 6.20 -1.53 -0.71
CA SER A 394 5.84 -2.88 -1.16
C SER A 394 7.04 -3.85 -1.08
N LYS A 395 6.80 -5.13 -1.37
CA LYS A 395 7.83 -6.20 -1.40
C LYS A 395 8.95 -5.95 -2.42
N ASP A 396 8.63 -5.26 -3.51
CA ASP A 396 9.55 -4.81 -4.55
C ASP A 396 10.16 -3.41 -4.27
N LEU A 397 10.05 -2.94 -3.02
CA LEU A 397 10.64 -1.70 -2.49
C LEU A 397 10.15 -0.40 -3.16
N LEU A 398 8.96 -0.44 -3.77
CA LEU A 398 8.33 0.75 -4.36
C LEU A 398 7.51 1.50 -3.27
N PRO A 399 7.63 2.83 -3.14
CA PRO A 399 6.81 3.60 -2.20
C PRO A 399 5.34 3.66 -2.62
N VAL A 400 4.47 3.11 -1.78
CA VAL A 400 3.01 3.00 -1.98
C VAL A 400 2.28 3.90 -0.99
N ILE A 401 1.24 4.62 -1.45
CA ILE A 401 0.38 5.40 -0.57
C ILE A 401 -0.70 4.48 0.03
N TYR A 402 -0.57 4.14 1.31
CA TYR A 402 -1.52 3.30 2.06
C TYR A 402 -1.28 3.34 3.57
N HIS A 403 -2.35 3.45 4.37
CA HIS A 403 -2.26 3.60 5.83
C HIS A 403 -1.96 2.30 6.61
N ASP A 404 -2.64 1.20 6.29
CA ASP A 404 -2.63 0.02 7.15
C ASP A 404 -1.46 -0.91 6.84
N PHE A 405 -0.86 -1.56 7.85
CA PHE A 405 0.18 -2.57 7.61
C PHE A 405 -0.33 -3.83 6.89
N HIS A 406 -1.64 -4.07 6.89
CA HIS A 406 -2.30 -5.26 6.37
C HIS A 406 -3.41 -4.92 5.36
N VAL A 407 -3.59 -5.82 4.38
CA VAL A 407 -4.65 -5.78 3.37
C VAL A 407 -5.61 -6.96 3.55
N TYR A 408 -6.92 -6.72 3.37
CA TYR A 408 -7.95 -7.75 3.53
C TYR A 408 -8.52 -8.14 2.17
N VAL A 409 -8.37 -9.41 1.80
CA VAL A 409 -8.70 -9.94 0.47
C VAL A 409 -9.91 -10.88 0.58
N SER A 410 -11.01 -10.57 -0.11
CA SER A 410 -12.21 -11.40 -0.09
C SER A 410 -12.10 -12.63 -0.98
N LEU A 411 -12.60 -13.75 -0.47
CA LEU A 411 -12.56 -15.09 -1.06
C LEU A 411 -13.87 -15.46 -1.80
N LYS A 412 -14.86 -14.55 -1.88
CA LYS A 412 -16.15 -14.80 -2.58
C LYS A 412 -16.57 -13.66 -3.53
N LYS A 413 -16.96 -14.01 -4.76
CA LYS A 413 -17.54 -13.09 -5.79
C LYS A 413 -19.01 -12.67 -5.50
N LYS A 414 -19.40 -12.40 -4.23
CA LYS A 414 -20.81 -12.08 -3.85
C LYS A 414 -20.89 -10.96 -2.82
N ALA A 415 -21.89 -10.09 -2.95
CA ALA A 415 -22.14 -8.91 -2.10
C ALA A 415 -22.69 -9.21 -0.68
N THR A 416 -22.37 -10.37 -0.12
CA THR A 416 -22.71 -10.76 1.26
C THR A 416 -21.53 -11.54 1.82
N PHE A 417 -20.83 -10.95 2.79
CA PHE A 417 -19.56 -11.48 3.30
C PHE A 417 -19.70 -11.96 4.75
N ASP A 418 -19.24 -13.18 5.03
CA ASP A 418 -18.98 -13.62 6.40
C ASP A 418 -17.52 -13.37 6.77
N ALA A 419 -17.23 -13.16 8.06
CA ALA A 419 -15.88 -12.80 8.53
C ALA A 419 -14.81 -13.89 8.29
N HIS A 420 -15.22 -15.11 7.95
CA HIS A 420 -14.32 -16.22 7.57
C HIS A 420 -13.94 -16.20 6.09
N ASP A 421 -14.56 -15.33 5.28
CA ASP A 421 -14.38 -15.25 3.82
C ASP A 421 -13.28 -14.25 3.41
N MET A 422 -12.43 -13.81 4.34
CA MET A 422 -11.42 -12.79 4.09
C MET A 422 -10.07 -13.20 4.65
N LEU A 423 -9.05 -13.09 3.81
CA LEU A 423 -7.66 -13.36 4.14
C LEU A 423 -6.95 -12.03 4.46
N GLU A 424 -6.43 -11.91 5.67
CA GLU A 424 -5.53 -10.83 6.08
C GLU A 424 -4.12 -11.17 5.59
N LEU A 425 -3.46 -10.23 4.89
CA LEU A 425 -2.11 -10.37 4.37
C LEU A 425 -1.29 -9.12 4.73
N PRO A 426 -0.02 -9.21 5.17
CA PRO A 426 0.84 -8.05 5.32
C PRO A 426 1.05 -7.37 3.95
N MET A 427 0.82 -6.07 3.86
CA MET A 427 0.95 -5.31 2.60
C MET A 427 2.37 -5.46 2.02
N ARG A 428 3.37 -5.44 2.90
CA ARG A 428 4.80 -5.57 2.63
C ARG A 428 5.23 -6.94 2.08
N GLU A 429 4.37 -7.97 2.12
CA GLU A 429 4.64 -9.30 1.53
C GLU A 429 4.16 -9.43 0.07
N LEU A 430 3.59 -8.35 -0.49
CA LEU A 430 3.04 -8.27 -1.84
C LEU A 430 3.79 -7.22 -2.68
N THR A 431 3.98 -7.48 -3.98
CA THR A 431 4.55 -6.49 -4.90
C THR A 431 3.53 -5.43 -5.29
N LEU A 432 3.96 -4.27 -5.82
CA LEU A 432 3.02 -3.24 -6.28
C LEU A 432 2.08 -3.75 -7.39
N GLU A 433 2.59 -4.59 -8.30
CA GLU A 433 1.75 -5.28 -9.30
C GLU A 433 0.69 -6.18 -8.63
N GLN A 434 1.05 -6.91 -7.57
CA GLN A 434 0.09 -7.73 -6.83
C GLN A 434 -0.96 -6.85 -6.13
N LEU A 435 -0.53 -5.79 -5.45
CA LEU A 435 -1.41 -4.85 -4.74
C LEU A 435 -2.42 -4.17 -5.68
N LYS A 436 -1.96 -3.60 -6.81
CA LYS A 436 -2.84 -2.97 -7.81
C LYS A 436 -3.76 -3.96 -8.54
N ASN A 437 -3.43 -5.25 -8.58
CA ASN A 437 -4.33 -6.28 -9.12
C ASN A 437 -5.33 -6.84 -8.08
N LEU A 438 -5.11 -6.66 -6.78
CA LEU A 438 -6.00 -7.16 -5.72
C LEU A 438 -7.22 -6.23 -5.55
N LYS A 439 -8.44 -6.80 -5.62
CA LYS A 439 -9.64 -6.17 -5.02
C LYS A 439 -9.54 -6.23 -3.49
N VAL A 440 -8.75 -5.33 -2.91
CA VAL A 440 -8.58 -5.17 -1.46
C VAL A 440 -9.76 -4.40 -0.87
N TYR A 441 -10.32 -4.96 0.19
CA TYR A 441 -11.28 -4.31 1.07
C TYR A 441 -10.52 -3.69 2.24
N HIS A 442 -10.98 -2.54 2.73
CA HIS A 442 -10.35 -1.89 3.87
C HIS A 442 -10.62 -2.67 5.18
N VAL A 443 -9.74 -2.54 6.18
CA VAL A 443 -9.84 -3.23 7.48
C VAL A 443 -11.22 -3.04 8.13
N VAL A 444 -11.81 -1.84 7.97
CA VAL A 444 -13.14 -1.53 8.48
C VAL A 444 -14.24 -2.27 7.72
N GLU A 445 -14.17 -2.41 6.39
CA GLU A 445 -15.15 -3.18 5.61
C GLU A 445 -15.09 -4.66 5.97
N GLY A 446 -13.88 -5.21 6.14
CA GLY A 446 -13.70 -6.59 6.58
C GLY A 446 -14.26 -6.87 7.98
N ARG A 447 -14.24 -5.87 8.86
CA ARG A 447 -14.84 -5.96 10.21
C ARG A 447 -16.35 -5.65 10.21
N SER A 448 -16.84 -4.77 9.33
CA SER A 448 -18.25 -4.33 9.29
C SER A 448 -19.16 -5.13 8.34
N ARG A 449 -18.59 -5.94 7.43
CA ARG A 449 -19.30 -6.84 6.50
C ARG A 449 -20.14 -6.18 5.40
N GLU A 450 -19.96 -4.88 5.18
CA GLU A 450 -20.63 -4.11 4.12
C GLU A 450 -19.59 -3.54 3.16
N PRO A 451 -19.63 -3.87 1.85
CA PRO A 451 -18.79 -3.19 0.84
C PRO A 451 -19.31 -1.77 0.63
N LYS A 452 -18.44 -0.77 0.74
CA LYS A 452 -18.80 0.64 0.51
C LYS A 452 -18.36 1.15 -0.85
N PHE A 453 -17.37 0.49 -1.46
CA PHE A 453 -16.83 0.83 -2.77
C PHE A 453 -16.95 -0.34 -3.73
N PHE A 454 -17.25 -0.03 -4.99
CA PHE A 454 -17.24 -0.97 -6.12
C PHE A 454 -16.21 -0.45 -7.12
N ASP A 455 -15.26 -1.29 -7.53
CA ASP A 455 -14.22 -0.86 -8.46
C ASP A 455 -14.79 -0.79 -9.89
N GLU A 456 -15.29 0.40 -10.26
CA GLU A 456 -15.79 0.74 -11.60
C GLU A 456 -14.70 1.52 -12.38
N ASP A 457 -13.84 0.77 -13.08
CA ASP A 457 -13.02 1.09 -14.27
C ASP A 457 -12.15 2.37 -14.35
N LEU A 458 -12.18 3.29 -13.37
CA LEU A 458 -11.30 4.46 -13.33
C LEU A 458 -9.98 4.14 -12.61
N ALA A 459 -8.86 4.27 -13.33
CA ALA A 459 -7.52 4.00 -12.83
C ALA A 459 -7.16 4.87 -11.60
N GLU A 460 -7.55 6.14 -11.61
CA GLU A 460 -7.24 7.08 -10.51
C GLU A 460 -7.99 6.78 -9.20
N HIS A 461 -9.01 5.92 -9.23
CA HIS A 461 -9.77 5.46 -8.07
C HIS A 461 -9.25 4.13 -7.50
N GLN A 462 -8.22 3.52 -8.11
CA GLN A 462 -7.62 2.29 -7.60
C GLN A 462 -6.81 2.56 -6.32
N PRO A 463 -6.84 1.64 -5.34
CA PRO A 463 -5.97 1.72 -4.16
C PRO A 463 -4.50 1.48 -4.55
N PHE A 464 -3.60 1.78 -3.61
CA PHE A 464 -2.15 1.60 -3.77
C PHE A 464 -1.54 2.41 -4.93
N PRO A 465 -1.86 3.71 -5.11
CA PRO A 465 -1.13 4.53 -6.05
C PRO A 465 0.34 4.66 -5.59
N GLU A 466 1.24 4.79 -6.56
CA GLU A 466 2.66 4.94 -6.26
C GLU A 466 2.96 6.39 -5.82
N LEU A 467 3.94 6.61 -4.95
CA LEU A 467 4.32 7.97 -4.57
C LEU A 467 4.77 8.81 -5.79
N SER A 468 5.44 8.18 -6.77
CA SER A 468 5.86 8.87 -8.00
C SER A 468 4.68 9.29 -8.89
N GLU A 469 3.59 8.50 -8.87
CA GLU A 469 2.32 8.75 -9.56
C GLU A 469 1.61 9.96 -8.93
N ALA A 470 1.49 9.99 -7.60
CA ALA A 470 0.93 11.14 -6.89
C ALA A 470 1.76 12.43 -7.08
N LEU A 471 3.10 12.36 -6.94
CA LEU A 471 3.98 13.52 -7.11
C LEU A 471 3.86 14.16 -8.50
N THR A 472 3.51 13.39 -9.52
CA THR A 472 3.39 13.84 -10.92
C THR A 472 1.96 14.14 -11.40
N MET A 473 0.92 13.54 -10.80
CA MET A 473 -0.48 13.69 -11.27
C MET A 473 -1.32 14.75 -10.54
N ILE A 474 -0.88 15.27 -9.39
CA ILE A 474 -1.55 16.34 -8.63
C ILE A 474 -0.97 17.71 -9.02
N ASP A 475 -1.76 18.80 -8.99
CA ASP A 475 -1.26 20.17 -9.25
C ASP A 475 -0.05 20.51 -8.34
N GLU A 476 1.07 20.90 -8.94
CA GLU A 476 2.34 21.24 -8.25
C GLU A 476 2.18 22.31 -7.16
N LYS A 477 1.13 23.15 -7.24
CA LYS A 477 0.81 24.17 -6.24
C LYS A 477 0.42 23.60 -4.87
N THR A 478 -0.25 22.45 -4.83
CA THR A 478 -0.68 21.79 -3.59
C THR A 478 0.50 21.06 -2.97
N GLY A 479 0.86 21.43 -1.74
CA GLY A 479 1.95 20.80 -1.01
C GLY A 479 1.60 19.38 -0.57
N PHE A 480 2.59 18.53 -0.33
CA PHE A 480 2.40 17.21 0.26
C PHE A 480 3.01 17.17 1.67
N ASN A 481 2.27 16.63 2.64
CA ASN A 481 2.84 16.13 3.88
C ASN A 481 2.89 14.60 3.81
N ILE A 482 4.09 14.04 3.72
CA ILE A 482 4.32 12.62 3.49
C ILE A 482 4.59 11.96 4.84
N GLU A 483 3.61 11.25 5.41
CA GLU A 483 3.84 10.43 6.61
C GLU A 483 4.55 9.14 6.22
N ILE A 484 5.79 8.93 6.68
CA ILE A 484 6.48 7.66 6.49
C ILE A 484 5.94 6.66 7.52
N LYS A 485 5.29 5.58 7.07
CA LYS A 485 4.61 4.65 7.98
C LYS A 485 5.53 3.57 8.53
N TRP A 486 5.87 3.64 9.82
CA TRP A 486 6.72 2.66 10.48
C TRP A 486 6.13 2.18 11.81
N ALA A 487 5.97 0.85 11.93
CA ALA A 487 5.35 0.21 13.08
C ALA A 487 6.16 0.48 14.37
N GLN A 488 5.50 1.06 15.37
CA GLN A 488 6.09 1.38 16.65
C GLN A 488 6.06 0.20 17.63
N LEU A 489 6.92 0.27 18.64
CA LEU A 489 6.83 -0.56 19.84
C LEU A 489 5.92 0.16 20.86
N LEU A 490 4.89 -0.52 21.37
CA LEU A 490 4.00 0.01 22.39
C LEU A 490 4.63 -0.08 23.79
N GLU A 491 4.13 0.73 24.74
CA GLU A 491 4.56 0.75 26.16
C GLU A 491 4.49 -0.63 26.85
N ASN A 492 3.67 -1.56 26.33
CA ASN A 492 3.54 -2.93 26.83
C ASN A 492 4.54 -3.94 26.20
N GLY A 493 5.40 -3.50 25.28
CA GLY A 493 6.39 -4.34 24.59
C GLY A 493 5.87 -5.14 23.39
N LEU A 494 4.62 -4.92 22.94
CA LEU A 494 4.12 -5.45 21.68
C LEU A 494 4.36 -4.43 20.55
N PRO A 495 4.77 -4.86 19.33
CA PRO A 495 4.83 -3.96 18.18
C PRO A 495 3.44 -3.80 17.53
N GLU A 496 3.25 -2.73 16.77
CA GLU A 496 2.04 -2.53 15.95
C GLU A 496 1.93 -3.51 14.76
N ASP A 497 3.08 -4.00 14.27
CA ASP A 497 3.20 -5.06 13.27
C ASP A 497 4.40 -5.98 13.61
N ASN A 498 4.29 -7.27 13.31
CA ASN A 498 5.33 -8.28 13.59
C ASN A 498 6.26 -8.53 12.38
N HIS A 499 6.03 -7.92 11.21
CA HIS A 499 6.58 -8.38 9.93
C HIS A 499 7.69 -7.47 9.32
N SER A 500 8.17 -6.45 10.04
CA SER A 500 9.24 -5.56 9.54
C SER A 500 10.63 -6.22 9.57
N ASN A 501 10.96 -6.98 8.52
CA ASN A 501 12.31 -7.49 8.24
C ASN A 501 13.16 -6.57 7.34
N ILE A 502 12.61 -5.45 6.86
CA ILE A 502 13.33 -4.46 6.04
C ILE A 502 14.23 -3.62 6.94
N ASP A 503 15.44 -3.28 6.49
CA ASP A 503 16.34 -2.41 7.23
C ASP A 503 15.92 -0.93 7.13
N LYS A 504 15.98 -0.20 8.24
CA LYS A 504 15.45 1.18 8.34
C LYS A 504 16.18 2.19 7.44
N ASN A 505 17.47 2.00 7.12
CA ASN A 505 18.14 2.88 6.13
C ASN A 505 17.55 2.68 4.74
N LEU A 506 17.57 1.45 4.23
CA LEU A 506 17.00 1.09 2.93
C LEU A 506 15.53 1.55 2.80
N TYR A 507 14.76 1.46 3.88
CA TYR A 507 13.36 1.89 3.90
C TYR A 507 13.18 3.40 3.69
N VAL A 508 13.98 4.22 4.38
CA VAL A 508 13.95 5.68 4.22
C VAL A 508 14.54 6.09 2.86
N ASP A 509 15.64 5.46 2.45
CA ASP A 509 16.35 5.76 1.19
C ASP A 509 15.43 5.61 -0.02
N CYS A 510 14.72 4.48 -0.16
CA CYS A 510 13.79 4.26 -1.27
C CYS A 510 12.64 5.29 -1.35
N ILE A 511 12.23 5.89 -0.21
CA ILE A 511 11.19 6.93 -0.19
C ILE A 511 11.79 8.29 -0.56
N VAL A 512 12.93 8.67 0.05
CA VAL A 512 13.59 9.96 -0.18
C VAL A 512 14.10 10.07 -1.62
N ASP A 513 14.67 9.00 -2.18
CA ASP A 513 15.13 8.93 -3.57
C ASP A 513 14.01 9.26 -4.58
N VAL A 514 12.78 8.79 -4.32
CA VAL A 514 11.61 9.04 -5.16
C VAL A 514 11.12 10.48 -5.01
N VAL A 515 11.13 11.04 -3.80
CA VAL A 515 10.75 12.44 -3.57
C VAL A 515 11.75 13.41 -4.21
N LEU A 516 13.05 13.22 -4.00
CA LEU A 516 14.11 14.00 -4.67
C LEU A 516 14.06 13.85 -6.20
N ALA A 517 13.62 12.69 -6.72
CA ALA A 517 13.44 12.46 -8.15
C ALA A 517 12.21 13.13 -8.78
N LYS A 518 11.12 13.36 -8.02
CA LYS A 518 9.78 13.59 -8.61
C LYS A 518 9.03 14.80 -8.06
N ALA A 519 9.43 15.38 -6.93
CA ALA A 519 8.69 16.49 -6.32
C ALA A 519 8.75 17.82 -7.11
N GLY A 520 9.77 18.03 -7.94
CA GLY A 520 9.89 19.24 -8.77
C GLY A 520 10.02 20.51 -7.92
N LYS A 521 9.03 21.40 -7.99
CA LYS A 521 8.92 22.60 -7.15
C LYS A 521 7.80 22.50 -6.10
N ARG A 522 7.17 21.32 -5.95
CA ARG A 522 6.14 21.08 -4.95
C ARG A 522 6.70 21.33 -3.55
N LYS A 523 5.91 21.96 -2.68
CA LYS A 523 6.22 22.04 -1.24
C LYS A 523 6.09 20.63 -0.66
N ILE A 524 7.18 20.04 -0.18
CA ILE A 524 7.15 18.77 0.57
C ILE A 524 7.43 19.05 2.04
N ILE A 525 6.70 18.37 2.91
CA ILE A 525 7.05 18.14 4.32
C ILE A 525 7.08 16.63 4.49
N PHE A 526 8.08 16.09 5.20
CA PHE A 526 8.03 14.73 5.69
C PHE A 526 7.54 14.71 7.14
N SER A 527 6.77 13.69 7.52
CA SER A 527 6.44 13.45 8.92
C SER A 527 6.56 11.98 9.32
N CYS A 528 6.81 11.72 10.60
CA CYS A 528 6.74 10.36 11.16
C CYS A 528 6.39 10.38 12.66
N PHE A 529 5.71 9.33 13.16
CA PHE A 529 5.58 9.03 14.60
C PHE A 529 6.85 8.38 15.17
N ASP A 530 7.65 7.74 14.31
CA ASP A 530 8.95 7.17 14.65
C ASP A 530 9.98 8.31 14.78
N ALA A 531 10.48 8.52 15.99
CA ALA A 531 11.49 9.55 16.26
C ALA A 531 12.77 9.29 15.47
N ASP A 532 13.16 8.02 15.34
CA ASP A 532 14.40 7.60 14.69
C ASP A 532 14.36 7.90 13.18
N ILE A 533 13.25 7.63 12.49
CA ILE A 533 13.05 8.06 11.09
C ILE A 533 13.07 9.58 10.94
N CYS A 534 12.57 10.35 11.91
CA CYS A 534 12.68 11.82 11.85
C CYS A 534 14.15 12.28 11.91
N VAL A 535 14.98 11.67 12.76
CA VAL A 535 16.43 11.93 12.79
C VAL A 535 17.09 11.48 11.48
N MET A 536 16.73 10.32 10.94
CA MET A 536 17.26 9.83 9.65
C MET A 536 16.92 10.76 8.49
N LEU A 537 15.67 11.21 8.37
CA LEU A 537 15.24 12.17 7.35
C LEU A 537 15.97 13.50 7.45
N ARG A 538 16.28 13.97 8.67
CA ARG A 538 17.05 15.20 8.90
C ARG A 538 18.54 15.05 8.57
N ASN A 539 19.10 13.85 8.73
CA ASN A 539 20.52 13.57 8.49
C ASN A 539 20.82 13.09 7.07
N LYS A 540 19.86 12.48 6.35
CA LYS A 540 20.07 11.95 4.98
C LYS A 540 19.93 12.96 3.86
N GLN A 541 19.24 14.08 4.09
CA GLN A 541 18.99 15.11 3.08
C GLN A 541 18.88 16.50 3.70
N ASN A 542 19.10 17.53 2.90
CA ASN A 542 19.15 18.92 3.33
C ASN A 542 18.12 19.82 2.62
N LEU A 543 17.20 19.26 1.82
CA LEU A 543 16.30 20.04 0.97
C LEU A 543 14.93 20.29 1.63
N TYR A 544 14.29 19.25 2.18
CA TYR A 544 12.91 19.29 2.66
C TYR A 544 12.79 19.26 4.19
N PRO A 545 11.84 20.02 4.76
CA PRO A 545 11.55 20.01 6.19
C PRO A 545 10.96 18.68 6.68
N VAL A 546 11.22 18.40 7.95
CA VAL A 546 10.72 17.22 8.68
C VAL A 546 9.91 17.69 9.89
N MET A 547 8.77 17.04 10.16
CA MET A 547 7.92 17.31 11.33
C MET A 547 7.60 16.03 12.11
N PHE A 548 7.74 16.08 13.44
CA PHE A 548 7.52 14.91 14.29
C PHE A 548 6.05 14.79 14.72
N LEU A 549 5.41 13.65 14.45
CA LEU A 549 4.05 13.37 14.93
C LEU A 549 4.10 12.92 16.40
N THR A 550 3.38 13.63 17.27
CA THR A 550 3.25 13.28 18.69
C THR A 550 1.82 12.85 19.01
N MET A 551 1.70 11.80 19.82
CA MET A 551 0.41 11.29 20.30
C MET A 551 -0.19 12.16 21.41
N GLY A 552 0.66 12.85 22.17
CA GLY A 552 0.23 13.62 23.35
C GLY A 552 -0.44 12.77 24.44
N GLN A 553 -1.05 13.44 25.42
CA GLN A 553 -1.75 12.81 26.53
C GLN A 553 -3.20 12.46 26.17
N THR A 554 -3.38 11.36 25.44
CA THR A 554 -4.70 10.81 25.06
C THR A 554 -5.07 9.54 25.85
N LYS A 555 -6.36 9.19 25.83
CA LYS A 555 -6.89 7.85 26.21
C LYS A 555 -7.44 7.06 25.02
N LYS A 556 -7.42 7.62 23.80
CA LYS A 556 -7.93 7.00 22.57
C LYS A 556 -6.96 5.95 22.01
N TYR A 557 -5.66 6.11 22.23
CA TYR A 557 -4.59 5.31 21.63
C TYR A 557 -3.60 4.78 22.70
N PRO A 558 -2.95 3.62 22.49
CA PRO A 558 -1.94 3.08 23.39
C PRO A 558 -0.61 3.86 23.27
N LYS A 559 0.07 4.14 24.39
CA LYS A 559 1.36 4.84 24.35
C LYS A 559 2.44 4.05 23.61
N TYR A 560 3.37 4.77 23.00
CA TYR A 560 4.60 4.21 22.47
C TYR A 560 5.66 4.04 23.56
N TYR A 561 6.56 3.08 23.36
CA TYR A 561 7.68 2.79 24.26
C TYR A 561 8.71 3.93 24.26
N ASN A 562 8.88 4.62 23.12
CA ASN A 562 9.72 5.81 23.02
C ASN A 562 9.05 7.01 23.73
N PRO A 563 9.66 7.59 24.78
CA PRO A 563 9.05 8.66 25.57
C PRO A 563 8.95 10.00 24.83
N CYS A 564 9.61 10.19 23.68
CA CYS A 564 9.49 11.42 22.88
C CYS A 564 8.06 11.63 22.34
N CYS A 565 7.39 10.54 21.96
CA CYS A 565 6.06 10.58 21.32
C CYS A 565 4.91 10.80 22.32
N ASN A 566 5.17 10.69 23.62
CA ASN A 566 4.14 10.52 24.66
C ASN A 566 3.64 11.83 25.31
N THR A 567 4.27 12.97 25.02
CA THR A 567 3.74 14.31 25.35
C THR A 567 4.09 15.29 24.24
N ILE A 568 3.31 16.37 24.13
CA ILE A 568 3.66 17.48 23.23
C ILE A 568 4.97 18.15 23.67
N GLN A 569 5.20 18.36 24.97
CA GLN A 569 6.42 18.97 25.50
C GLN A 569 7.69 18.17 25.13
N ASN A 570 7.66 16.85 25.25
CA ASN A 570 8.79 15.99 24.85
C ASN A 570 9.01 16.07 23.34
N GLY A 571 7.93 16.09 22.54
CA GLY A 571 8.00 16.26 21.09
C GLY A 571 8.59 17.62 20.67
N LEU A 572 8.27 18.71 21.37
CA LEU A 572 8.84 20.04 21.12
C LEU A 572 10.35 20.07 21.45
N LYS A 573 10.77 19.56 22.61
CA LYS A 573 12.20 19.49 22.98
C LYS A 573 12.99 18.59 22.02
N PHE A 574 12.44 17.43 21.64
CA PHE A 574 13.00 16.55 20.62
C PHE A 574 13.13 17.24 19.25
N ALA A 575 12.10 17.98 18.81
CA ALA A 575 12.10 18.66 17.53
C ALA A 575 13.09 19.83 17.45
N VAL A 576 13.27 20.61 18.52
CA VAL A 576 14.34 21.64 18.56
C VAL A 576 15.72 20.99 18.61
N ALA A 577 15.94 20.01 19.49
CA ALA A 577 17.25 19.35 19.63
C ALA A 577 17.75 18.72 18.33
N ASN A 578 16.84 18.22 17.49
CA ASN A 578 17.13 17.60 16.21
C ASN A 578 16.91 18.54 15.00
N GLU A 579 16.74 19.86 15.22
CA GLU A 579 16.61 20.86 14.15
C GLU A 579 15.50 20.51 13.12
N LEU A 580 14.39 19.96 13.59
CA LEU A 580 13.20 19.69 12.78
C LEU A 580 12.42 20.99 12.54
N LEU A 581 11.54 21.03 11.53
CA LEU A 581 10.69 22.21 11.29
C LEU A 581 9.69 22.42 12.44
N GLY A 582 9.19 21.33 13.02
CA GLY A 582 8.16 21.38 14.05
C GLY A 582 7.50 20.05 14.38
N ILE A 583 6.28 20.11 14.91
CA ILE A 583 5.50 18.94 15.32
C ILE A 583 4.09 18.90 14.72
N VAL A 584 3.53 17.70 14.61
CA VAL A 584 2.11 17.45 14.32
C VAL A 584 1.47 16.87 15.58
N ALA A 585 0.66 17.65 16.28
CA ALA A 585 0.14 17.32 17.60
C ALA A 585 -1.28 16.73 17.55
N HIS A 586 -1.57 15.76 18.42
CA HIS A 586 -2.93 15.22 18.52
C HIS A 586 -3.91 16.24 19.12
N THR A 587 -5.01 16.49 18.42
CA THR A 587 -5.94 17.61 18.70
C THR A 587 -6.62 17.49 20.06
N GLU A 588 -6.91 16.28 20.53
CA GLU A 588 -7.50 16.05 21.86
C GLU A 588 -6.62 16.58 23.00
N ASP A 589 -5.31 16.74 22.80
CA ASP A 589 -4.39 17.27 23.81
C ASP A 589 -4.36 18.81 23.76
N LEU A 590 -4.25 19.39 22.56
CA LEU A 590 -4.36 20.84 22.34
C LEU A 590 -5.70 21.44 22.79
N LEU A 591 -6.79 20.67 22.73
CA LEU A 591 -8.11 21.12 23.22
C LEU A 591 -8.25 21.05 24.75
N LYS A 592 -7.38 20.30 25.46
CA LYS A 592 -7.29 20.35 26.93
C LYS A 592 -6.46 21.56 27.39
N ASP A 593 -5.36 21.81 26.70
CA ASP A 593 -4.43 22.90 27.00
C ASP A 593 -3.91 23.57 25.72
N ILE A 594 -4.63 24.60 25.30
CA ILE A 594 -4.32 25.38 24.11
C ILE A 594 -3.08 26.26 24.27
N THR A 595 -2.51 26.40 25.48
CA THR A 595 -1.30 27.21 25.70
C THR A 595 -0.07 26.59 25.05
N GLN A 596 -0.10 25.28 24.76
CA GLN A 596 0.96 24.54 24.10
C GLN A 596 1.17 24.98 22.63
N VAL A 597 0.16 25.60 22.00
CA VAL A 597 0.31 26.26 20.69
C VAL A 597 1.25 27.47 20.79
N ASN A 598 1.18 28.23 21.88
CA ASN A 598 2.13 29.33 22.12
C ASN A 598 3.51 28.77 22.44
N LEU A 599 3.61 27.78 23.34
CA LEU A 599 4.90 27.15 23.70
C LEU A 599 5.68 26.67 22.46
N ALA A 600 5.01 26.04 21.49
CA ALA A 600 5.64 25.63 20.23
C ALA A 600 6.20 26.81 19.41
N LYS A 601 5.46 27.93 19.38
CA LYS A 601 5.82 29.15 18.63
C LYS A 601 6.92 29.94 19.33
N ASP A 602 6.88 30.00 20.65
CA ASP A 602 7.91 30.61 21.50
C ASP A 602 9.23 29.83 21.41
N MET A 603 9.17 28.51 21.15
CA MET A 603 10.32 27.64 20.81
C MET A 603 10.73 27.69 19.32
N GLY A 604 10.14 28.57 18.50
CA GLY A 604 10.52 28.70 17.09
C GLY A 604 10.20 27.49 16.21
N LEU A 605 9.12 26.76 16.52
CA LEU A 605 8.65 25.59 15.79
C LEU A 605 7.32 25.84 15.07
N VAL A 606 7.17 25.22 13.90
CA VAL A 606 5.87 25.05 13.25
C VAL A 606 5.05 24.03 14.04
N ILE A 607 3.74 24.22 14.07
CA ILE A 607 2.82 23.30 14.76
C ILE A 607 1.56 23.08 13.92
N PHE A 608 1.35 21.82 13.56
CA PHE A 608 0.14 21.31 12.92
C PHE A 608 -0.66 20.49 13.94
N CYS A 609 -1.92 20.14 13.64
CA CYS A 609 -2.65 19.14 14.42
C CYS A 609 -3.42 18.12 13.60
N TRP A 610 -3.63 16.93 14.19
CA TRP A 610 -4.30 15.78 13.59
C TRP A 610 -5.37 15.18 14.53
N GLY A 611 -6.28 14.37 13.98
CA GLY A 611 -7.25 13.57 14.72
C GLY A 611 -8.73 13.92 14.48
N ASP A 612 -9.63 12.98 14.80
CA ASP A 612 -11.08 13.04 14.54
C ASP A 612 -11.77 14.35 15.00
N ASP A 613 -11.26 15.00 16.06
CA ASP A 613 -11.86 16.22 16.63
C ASP A 613 -11.75 17.44 15.68
N ASN A 614 -10.84 17.41 14.69
CA ASN A 614 -10.71 18.42 13.64
C ASN A 614 -11.84 18.39 12.61
N ASN A 615 -12.66 17.33 12.54
CA ASN A 615 -13.71 17.16 11.52
C ASN A 615 -14.97 18.02 11.80
N CYS A 616 -14.78 19.24 12.29
CA CYS A 616 -15.81 20.16 12.77
C CYS A 616 -15.42 21.62 12.46
N LYS A 617 -16.31 22.39 11.82
CA LYS A 617 -16.04 23.80 11.45
C LYS A 617 -15.70 24.68 12.66
N ASP A 618 -16.36 24.47 13.79
CA ASP A 618 -16.12 25.27 14.99
C ASP A 618 -14.75 24.94 15.62
N THR A 619 -14.32 23.67 15.60
CA THR A 619 -12.96 23.27 16.03
C THR A 619 -11.90 23.85 15.09
N ILE A 620 -12.07 23.69 13.77
CA ILE A 620 -11.15 24.22 12.76
C ILE A 620 -10.99 25.73 12.97
N LYS A 621 -12.10 26.47 13.04
CA LYS A 621 -12.08 27.91 13.24
C LYS A 621 -11.40 28.29 14.56
N PHE A 622 -11.73 27.63 15.68
CA PHE A 622 -11.10 27.88 16.96
C PHE A 622 -9.57 27.70 16.90
N LEU A 623 -9.08 26.64 16.25
CA LEU A 623 -7.65 26.38 16.12
C LEU A 623 -6.95 27.41 15.20
N LYS A 624 -7.60 27.87 14.12
CA LYS A 624 -7.10 28.98 13.29
C LYS A 624 -7.08 30.30 14.06
N ASP A 625 -8.15 30.62 14.81
CA ASP A 625 -8.25 31.81 15.67
C ASP A 625 -7.21 31.79 16.83
N LYS A 626 -6.65 30.62 17.16
CA LYS A 626 -5.52 30.45 18.11
C LYS A 626 -4.14 30.51 17.43
N GLY A 627 -4.08 30.71 16.12
CA GLY A 627 -2.84 30.90 15.38
C GLY A 627 -2.00 29.63 15.22
N LEU A 628 -2.65 28.47 15.11
CA LEU A 628 -2.03 27.22 14.66
C LEU A 628 -1.59 27.35 13.18
N HIS A 629 -0.55 26.65 12.74
CA HIS A 629 0.00 26.84 11.39
C HIS A 629 -0.78 26.10 10.30
N ALA A 630 -1.19 24.86 10.56
CA ALA A 630 -2.06 24.08 9.67
C ALA A 630 -2.89 23.06 10.44
N ILE A 631 -4.02 22.62 9.88
CA ILE A 631 -4.95 21.67 10.49
C ILE A 631 -5.19 20.53 9.49
N ILE A 632 -4.99 19.28 9.92
CA ILE A 632 -5.20 18.06 9.12
C ILE A 632 -6.59 17.50 9.42
N TYR A 633 -7.45 17.39 8.39
CA TYR A 633 -8.84 16.96 8.57
C TYR A 633 -9.49 16.29 7.34
N ASP A 634 -10.61 15.61 7.59
CA ASP A 634 -11.44 14.94 6.59
C ASP A 634 -12.42 15.91 5.91
N LYS A 635 -12.90 15.58 4.70
CA LYS A 635 -14.01 16.30 4.03
C LYS A 635 -13.72 17.78 3.78
N VAL A 636 -12.50 18.05 3.34
CA VAL A 636 -11.99 19.35 2.86
C VAL A 636 -13.02 20.07 1.98
N ASP A 637 -13.72 19.35 1.11
CA ASP A 637 -14.70 19.89 0.17
C ASP A 637 -15.99 20.44 0.81
N LEU A 638 -16.34 19.96 1.99
CA LEU A 638 -17.48 20.45 2.79
C LEU A 638 -17.02 21.44 3.87
N LEU A 639 -15.80 21.27 4.37
CA LEU A 639 -15.28 22.01 5.52
C LEU A 639 -14.52 23.30 5.14
N ILE A 640 -13.80 23.35 4.01
CA ILE A 640 -13.33 24.64 3.44
C ILE A 640 -14.54 25.47 3.00
N ASP A 641 -14.53 26.77 3.30
CA ASP A 641 -15.53 27.74 2.81
C ASP A 641 -15.27 28.15 1.35
N SER A 642 -15.25 27.13 0.49
CA SER A 642 -15.04 27.23 -0.96
C SER A 642 -16.16 28.04 -1.61
N LYS A 643 -15.84 29.24 -2.12
CA LYS A 643 -16.73 29.99 -3.01
C LYS A 643 -16.98 29.15 -4.27
N ALA A 644 -18.19 28.60 -4.42
CA ALA A 644 -18.52 27.76 -5.57
C ALA A 644 -18.48 28.59 -6.87
N ILE A 645 -17.42 28.41 -7.66
CA ILE A 645 -17.29 29.03 -8.98
C ILE A 645 -18.07 28.16 -9.98
N LEU A 646 -19.27 28.60 -10.32
CA LEU A 646 -20.02 28.07 -11.48
C LEU A 646 -19.21 28.30 -12.76
N PRO A 647 -18.86 27.24 -13.53
CA PRO A 647 -18.14 27.35 -14.79
C PRO A 647 -18.80 28.37 -15.74
N ASP A 648 -18.01 29.20 -16.41
CA ASP A 648 -18.54 30.34 -17.18
C ASP A 648 -19.34 29.92 -18.43
N VAL A 649 -19.21 28.67 -18.87
CA VAL A 649 -20.08 28.06 -19.90
C VAL A 649 -21.54 27.91 -19.43
N ILE A 650 -21.79 27.82 -18.11
CA ILE A 650 -23.14 27.68 -17.56
C ILE A 650 -23.76 29.08 -17.43
N ARG A 651 -24.65 29.41 -18.38
CA ARG A 651 -25.41 30.67 -18.37
C ARG A 651 -26.27 30.77 -17.11
N LYS A 652 -25.89 31.71 -16.22
CA LYS A 652 -26.57 32.03 -14.95
C LYS A 652 -27.93 32.70 -15.25
N CYS A 653 -29.03 32.12 -14.77
CA CYS A 653 -30.40 32.60 -14.99
C CYS A 653 -30.98 33.29 -13.72
N PRO A 654 -31.38 34.58 -13.77
CA PRO A 654 -31.88 35.29 -12.59
C PRO A 654 -33.25 34.79 -12.11
N LYS A 655 -33.39 34.52 -10.81
CA LYS A 655 -34.66 34.11 -10.17
C LYS A 655 -35.79 35.15 -10.32
N SER A 656 -35.46 36.42 -10.56
CA SER A 656 -36.39 37.52 -10.79
C SER A 656 -36.82 37.71 -12.25
N SER A 657 -36.34 36.87 -13.18
CA SER A 657 -36.71 36.99 -14.61
C SER A 657 -38.07 36.34 -14.90
N ILE A 658 -38.93 37.05 -15.63
CA ILE A 658 -40.22 36.55 -16.12
C ILE A 658 -40.01 35.30 -17.01
N ASP A 659 -38.90 35.26 -17.75
CA ASP A 659 -38.55 34.23 -18.72
C ASP A 659 -37.59 33.15 -18.16
N MET A 660 -37.60 32.91 -16.83
CA MET A 660 -36.67 31.97 -16.18
C MET A 660 -36.62 30.58 -16.85
N ASN A 661 -37.77 30.03 -17.28
CA ASN A 661 -37.84 28.74 -17.97
C ASN A 661 -37.17 28.79 -19.35
N ASP A 662 -37.37 29.86 -20.12
CA ASP A 662 -36.74 30.06 -21.43
C ASP A 662 -35.22 30.24 -21.30
N CYS A 663 -34.76 30.95 -20.27
CA CYS A 663 -33.34 31.06 -19.95
C CYS A 663 -32.71 29.69 -19.65
N ILE A 664 -33.38 28.85 -18.84
CA ILE A 664 -32.89 27.50 -18.50
C ILE A 664 -32.91 26.60 -19.74
N CYS A 665 -33.97 26.62 -20.56
CA CYS A 665 -34.00 25.89 -21.84
C CYS A 665 -32.81 26.27 -22.73
N LYS A 666 -32.59 27.56 -22.99
CA LYS A 666 -31.48 28.05 -23.83
C LYS A 666 -30.11 27.72 -23.23
N SER A 667 -29.99 27.68 -21.90
CA SER A 667 -28.77 27.22 -21.22
C SER A 667 -28.51 25.74 -21.49
N ILE A 668 -29.51 24.87 -21.34
CA ILE A 668 -29.40 23.43 -21.60
C ILE A 668 -29.12 23.14 -23.09
N GLU A 669 -29.71 23.90 -24.01
CA GLU A 669 -29.46 23.74 -25.45
C GLU A 669 -28.03 24.12 -25.87
N LEU A 670 -27.48 25.21 -25.30
CA LEU A 670 -26.07 25.58 -25.49
C LEU A 670 -25.11 24.49 -24.97
N LEU A 671 -25.49 23.82 -23.88
CA LEU A 671 -24.71 22.75 -23.25
C LEU A 671 -24.90 21.38 -23.92
N ARG A 672 -25.65 21.24 -25.03
CA ARG A 672 -25.90 19.92 -25.67
C ARG A 672 -24.61 19.17 -26.04
N ASN A 673 -23.59 19.87 -26.54
CA ASN A 673 -22.30 19.25 -26.89
C ASN A 673 -21.50 18.85 -25.64
N ASN A 674 -21.55 19.68 -24.59
CA ASN A 674 -20.91 19.41 -23.29
C ASN A 674 -21.56 18.18 -22.62
N LEU A 675 -22.89 18.08 -22.67
CA LEU A 675 -23.66 16.92 -22.20
C LEU A 675 -23.34 15.65 -23.01
N ALA A 676 -23.25 15.76 -24.35
CA ALA A 676 -22.92 14.63 -25.22
C ALA A 676 -21.56 14.01 -24.89
N ASN A 677 -20.53 14.85 -24.69
CA ASN A 677 -19.15 14.42 -24.48
C ASN A 677 -18.77 14.19 -23.00
N GLY A 678 -19.48 14.83 -22.06
CA GLY A 678 -19.16 14.81 -20.62
C GLY A 678 -18.22 15.92 -20.14
N ASP A 679 -17.95 16.95 -20.96
CA ASP A 679 -16.89 17.96 -20.73
C ASP A 679 -17.46 19.38 -20.66
N PHE A 680 -17.16 20.12 -19.59
CA PHE A 680 -17.58 21.51 -19.34
C PHE A 680 -16.38 22.44 -19.05
N GLY A 681 -15.15 22.01 -19.37
CA GLY A 681 -13.91 22.74 -19.10
C GLY A 681 -13.08 22.12 -17.96
N GLU A 682 -11.89 22.70 -17.74
CA GLU A 682 -10.76 22.10 -17.00
C GLU A 682 -11.07 21.53 -15.60
N ASN A 683 -12.11 22.03 -14.93
CA ASN A 683 -12.48 21.65 -13.56
C ASN A 683 -13.92 21.10 -13.41
N PHE A 684 -14.61 20.69 -14.50
CA PHE A 684 -15.96 20.12 -14.40
C PHE A 684 -16.28 19.12 -15.53
N THR A 685 -16.48 17.86 -15.17
CA THR A 685 -16.86 16.77 -16.09
C THR A 685 -18.01 15.94 -15.52
N ILE A 686 -18.72 15.22 -16.39
CA ILE A 686 -19.84 14.32 -16.07
C ILE A 686 -19.79 13.07 -16.97
N PRO A 687 -20.53 11.99 -16.66
CA PRO A 687 -20.68 10.86 -17.58
C PRO A 687 -21.29 11.30 -18.92
N LYS A 688 -20.60 10.97 -20.03
CA LYS A 688 -21.08 11.20 -21.39
C LYS A 688 -22.43 10.50 -21.63
N ILE A 689 -23.31 11.12 -22.42
CA ILE A 689 -24.60 10.50 -22.80
C ILE A 689 -24.59 9.87 -24.20
N GLU A 690 -23.48 9.96 -24.94
CA GLU A 690 -23.38 9.45 -26.32
C GLU A 690 -22.06 8.68 -26.58
N PRO A 691 -22.10 7.38 -26.90
CA PRO A 691 -23.19 6.45 -26.57
C PRO A 691 -23.29 6.28 -25.05
N MET A 692 -24.52 6.08 -24.55
CA MET A 692 -24.78 5.70 -23.17
C MET A 692 -24.63 4.18 -23.01
N PHE A 693 -24.16 3.73 -21.84
CA PHE A 693 -24.03 2.31 -21.48
C PHE A 693 -24.95 1.98 -20.30
N ILE A 694 -25.55 0.78 -20.31
CA ILE A 694 -26.43 0.27 -19.25
C ILE A 694 -26.16 -1.23 -19.03
N ASP A 695 -25.71 -1.63 -17.83
CA ASP A 695 -25.31 -3.01 -17.54
C ASP A 695 -26.43 -4.05 -17.69
N GLU A 696 -27.59 -3.80 -17.09
CA GLU A 696 -28.70 -4.74 -17.07
C GLU A 696 -30.07 -4.07 -16.92
N ILE A 697 -31.02 -4.46 -17.78
CA ILE A 697 -32.45 -4.20 -17.61
C ILE A 697 -33.15 -5.53 -17.33
N LYS A 698 -33.76 -5.64 -16.13
CA LYS A 698 -34.56 -6.80 -15.70
C LYS A 698 -36.06 -6.53 -15.89
N MET A 699 -36.73 -7.31 -16.72
CA MET A 699 -38.18 -7.24 -16.91
C MET A 699 -38.87 -8.47 -16.31
N HIS A 700 -39.88 -8.24 -15.48
CA HIS A 700 -40.65 -9.29 -14.80
C HIS A 700 -42.15 -9.00 -14.91
N ARG A 701 -42.95 -10.03 -15.22
CA ARG A 701 -44.42 -9.94 -15.23
C ARG A 701 -45.01 -11.26 -14.70
N GLY A 702 -45.30 -11.30 -13.41
CA GLY A 702 -45.77 -12.51 -12.72
C GLY A 702 -44.72 -13.62 -12.66
N SER A 703 -45.17 -14.86 -12.57
CA SER A 703 -44.32 -16.06 -12.54
C SER A 703 -43.84 -16.52 -13.92
N ASP A 704 -44.53 -16.11 -14.98
CA ASP A 704 -44.55 -16.86 -16.24
C ASP A 704 -43.74 -16.21 -17.38
N PHE A 705 -43.35 -14.94 -17.19
CA PHE A 705 -42.41 -14.22 -18.05
C PHE A 705 -41.28 -13.60 -17.22
N LYS A 706 -40.05 -13.99 -17.55
CA LYS A 706 -38.81 -13.35 -17.08
C LYS A 706 -37.91 -13.07 -18.28
N ALA A 707 -37.48 -11.82 -18.40
CA ALA A 707 -36.47 -11.39 -19.36
C ALA A 707 -35.37 -10.59 -18.66
N SER A 708 -34.12 -10.88 -19.02
CA SER A 708 -32.93 -10.11 -18.64
C SER A 708 -32.24 -9.68 -19.93
N PHE A 709 -31.97 -8.39 -20.06
CA PHE A 709 -31.19 -7.80 -21.14
C PHE A 709 -29.91 -7.21 -20.55
N LYS A 710 -28.74 -7.54 -21.10
CA LYS A 710 -27.42 -7.17 -20.53
C LYS A 710 -26.48 -6.57 -21.56
N ASN A 711 -25.47 -5.84 -21.07
CA ASN A 711 -24.39 -5.24 -21.86
C ASN A 711 -24.95 -4.27 -22.90
N LEU A 712 -25.86 -3.38 -22.49
CA LEU A 712 -26.64 -2.55 -23.40
C LEU A 712 -25.88 -1.29 -23.79
N PHE A 713 -25.52 -1.22 -25.06
CA PHE A 713 -25.07 0.02 -25.70
C PHE A 713 -26.28 0.74 -26.26
N VAL A 714 -26.44 2.02 -25.88
CA VAL A 714 -27.56 2.89 -26.26
C VAL A 714 -27.03 4.11 -27.02
N ALA A 715 -27.28 4.15 -28.32
CA ALA A 715 -26.93 5.29 -29.18
C ALA A 715 -28.16 6.16 -29.46
N GLY A 716 -27.99 7.49 -29.52
CA GLY A 716 -29.04 8.48 -29.74
C GLY A 716 -29.42 9.46 -28.59
N PRO A 717 -29.10 9.26 -27.29
CA PRO A 717 -29.57 10.14 -26.22
C PRO A 717 -29.18 11.62 -26.35
N SER A 718 -28.07 11.96 -27.03
CA SER A 718 -27.66 13.37 -27.24
C SER A 718 -28.61 14.17 -28.15
N GLN A 719 -29.41 13.50 -28.98
CA GLN A 719 -30.30 14.13 -29.96
C GLN A 719 -31.63 14.61 -29.36
N PHE A 720 -31.68 14.82 -28.04
CA PHE A 720 -32.89 15.22 -27.33
C PHE A 720 -33.37 16.64 -27.73
N VAL A 721 -34.68 16.82 -27.83
CA VAL A 721 -35.33 18.14 -27.87
C VAL A 721 -36.08 18.36 -26.56
N LEU A 722 -35.68 19.39 -25.82
CA LEU A 722 -36.30 19.77 -24.55
C LEU A 722 -37.57 20.58 -24.80
N LYS A 723 -38.70 20.16 -24.22
CA LYS A 723 -39.99 20.86 -24.34
C LYS A 723 -40.69 20.98 -22.98
N ASN A 724 -41.66 21.90 -22.91
CA ASN A 724 -42.59 22.05 -21.79
C ASN A 724 -41.95 22.25 -20.40
N LEU A 725 -40.72 22.80 -20.33
CA LEU A 725 -40.02 23.04 -19.08
C LEU A 725 -40.81 23.97 -18.14
N ARG A 726 -40.98 23.52 -16.90
CA ARG A 726 -41.51 24.30 -15.78
C ARG A 726 -40.62 24.09 -14.55
N ALA A 727 -39.78 25.07 -14.25
CA ALA A 727 -39.02 25.17 -13.02
C ALA A 727 -39.85 25.95 -11.97
N ASN A 728 -40.06 25.33 -10.81
CA ASN A 728 -40.56 25.99 -9.61
C ASN A 728 -39.47 25.88 -8.54
N VAL A 729 -38.70 26.95 -8.36
CA VAL A 729 -37.54 27.00 -7.47
C VAL A 729 -37.96 26.86 -5.99
N ASP A 730 -39.09 27.46 -5.61
CA ASP A 730 -39.55 27.50 -4.22
C ASP A 730 -40.15 26.15 -3.78
N ASN A 731 -40.92 25.50 -4.66
CA ASN A 731 -41.37 24.11 -4.49
C ASN A 731 -40.34 23.07 -5.00
N LYS A 732 -39.11 23.49 -5.31
CA LYS A 732 -37.94 22.63 -5.60
C LYS A 732 -38.19 21.58 -6.68
N THR A 733 -39.01 21.91 -7.68
CA THR A 733 -39.57 20.96 -8.65
C THR A 733 -39.36 21.43 -10.09
N PHE A 734 -38.93 20.52 -10.95
CA PHE A 734 -38.66 20.78 -12.36
C PHE A 734 -39.37 19.71 -13.20
N THR A 735 -40.29 20.11 -14.08
CA THR A 735 -40.96 19.17 -15.01
C THR A 735 -40.63 19.55 -16.44
N PHE A 736 -40.32 18.57 -17.29
CA PHE A 736 -40.02 18.77 -18.71
C PHE A 736 -40.26 17.50 -19.52
N ASP A 737 -40.48 17.67 -20.82
CA ASP A 737 -40.54 16.58 -21.79
C ASP A 737 -39.24 16.54 -22.61
N LEU A 738 -38.69 15.35 -22.86
CA LEU A 738 -37.62 15.11 -23.83
C LEU A 738 -38.19 14.32 -25.01
N GLU A 739 -38.11 14.87 -26.21
CA GLU A 739 -38.33 14.10 -27.44
C GLU A 739 -37.01 13.48 -27.89
N LEU A 740 -37.02 12.18 -28.15
CA LEU A 740 -35.88 11.35 -28.50
C LEU A 740 -36.16 10.69 -29.86
N PRO A 741 -35.62 11.23 -30.98
CA PRO A 741 -36.01 10.80 -32.32
C PRO A 741 -35.62 9.35 -32.61
N PHE A 742 -34.51 8.89 -32.05
CA PHE A 742 -33.99 7.53 -32.22
C PHE A 742 -33.25 7.06 -30.97
N LEU A 743 -33.37 5.77 -30.65
CA LEU A 743 -32.53 5.07 -29.69
C LEU A 743 -32.22 3.67 -30.25
N GLU A 744 -30.95 3.28 -30.30
CA GLU A 744 -30.53 1.96 -30.82
C GLU A 744 -29.92 1.10 -29.71
N PHE A 745 -30.29 -0.19 -29.64
CA PHE A 745 -29.94 -1.13 -28.56
C PHE A 745 -29.31 -2.41 -29.09
N ASN A 746 -28.15 -2.78 -28.55
CA ASN A 746 -27.50 -4.07 -28.83
C ASN A 746 -27.08 -4.70 -27.49
N GLY A 747 -27.23 -6.03 -27.35
CA GLY A 747 -26.85 -6.71 -26.10
C GLY A 747 -27.11 -8.22 -26.07
N ASP A 748 -27.05 -8.78 -24.87
CA ASP A 748 -27.37 -10.19 -24.57
C ASP A 748 -28.79 -10.32 -24.01
N TYR A 749 -29.50 -11.39 -24.38
CA TYR A 749 -30.81 -11.72 -23.83
C TYR A 749 -30.81 -13.08 -23.12
N SER A 750 -31.64 -13.19 -22.09
CA SER A 750 -32.13 -14.46 -21.56
C SER A 750 -33.62 -14.34 -21.33
N ILE A 751 -34.41 -15.20 -22.00
CA ILE A 751 -35.86 -15.24 -21.89
C ILE A 751 -36.29 -16.64 -21.47
N ALA A 752 -37.06 -16.70 -20.39
CA ALA A 752 -37.78 -17.88 -19.96
C ALA A 752 -39.28 -17.57 -19.98
N LEU A 753 -40.00 -18.20 -20.91
CA LEU A 753 -41.45 -18.11 -21.09
C LEU A 753 -42.10 -19.46 -20.79
N LYS A 754 -43.10 -19.45 -19.90
CA LYS A 754 -43.78 -20.67 -19.44
C LYS A 754 -45.19 -20.76 -20.05
N LEU A 755 -45.29 -21.39 -21.22
CA LEU A 755 -46.57 -21.78 -21.83
C LEU A 755 -46.82 -23.30 -21.61
N LEU A 756 -47.74 -23.89 -22.37
CA LEU A 756 -47.93 -25.35 -22.47
C LEU A 756 -46.61 -26.10 -22.79
N VAL A 757 -45.69 -25.44 -23.50
CA VAL A 757 -44.30 -25.85 -23.64
C VAL A 757 -43.41 -24.80 -22.98
N LYS A 758 -42.35 -25.23 -22.28
CA LYS A 758 -41.35 -24.34 -21.71
C LYS A 758 -40.44 -23.81 -22.83
N ILE A 759 -40.66 -22.57 -23.25
CA ILE A 759 -39.80 -21.89 -24.22
C ILE A 759 -38.72 -21.13 -23.44
N SER A 760 -37.49 -21.64 -23.46
CA SER A 760 -36.33 -20.96 -22.89
C SER A 760 -35.25 -20.81 -23.95
N GLY A 761 -34.78 -19.58 -24.15
CA GLY A 761 -33.72 -19.25 -25.08
C GLY A 761 -32.82 -18.15 -24.53
N ASN A 762 -31.56 -18.15 -24.96
CA ASN A 762 -30.53 -17.21 -24.56
C ASN A 762 -29.55 -17.01 -25.72
N GLY A 763 -29.05 -15.78 -25.88
CA GLY A 763 -28.18 -15.43 -27.01
C GLY A 763 -27.99 -13.91 -27.15
N LYS A 764 -27.60 -13.46 -28.35
CA LYS A 764 -27.52 -12.04 -28.69
C LYS A 764 -28.86 -11.52 -29.21
N PHE A 765 -29.15 -10.25 -28.96
CA PHE A 765 -30.27 -9.55 -29.59
C PHE A 765 -29.84 -8.17 -30.09
N LYS A 766 -30.64 -7.62 -31.01
CA LYS A 766 -30.59 -6.23 -31.46
C LYS A 766 -32.00 -5.66 -31.45
N GLY A 767 -32.13 -4.36 -31.22
CA GLY A 767 -33.41 -3.64 -31.27
C GLY A 767 -33.22 -2.13 -31.37
N ALA A 768 -34.30 -1.41 -31.62
CA ALA A 768 -34.29 0.05 -31.71
C ALA A 768 -35.66 0.62 -31.34
N PHE A 769 -35.69 1.82 -30.77
CA PHE A 769 -36.89 2.64 -30.60
C PHE A 769 -36.83 3.85 -31.53
N LYS A 770 -37.99 4.28 -32.04
CA LYS A 770 -38.14 5.50 -32.86
C LYS A 770 -39.21 6.39 -32.26
N ASN A 771 -39.06 7.71 -32.42
CA ASN A 771 -40.01 8.73 -31.98
C ASN A 771 -40.46 8.55 -30.52
N SER A 772 -39.50 8.45 -29.59
CA SER A 772 -39.82 8.27 -28.18
C SER A 772 -40.01 9.61 -27.47
N ILE A 773 -40.91 9.67 -26.48
CA ILE A 773 -41.10 10.86 -25.63
C ILE A 773 -40.94 10.46 -24.17
N ALA A 774 -39.93 11.03 -23.50
CA ALA A 774 -39.66 10.83 -22.08
C ALA A 774 -40.15 12.04 -21.28
N LYS A 775 -41.23 11.86 -20.50
CA LYS A 775 -41.74 12.90 -19.57
C LYS A 775 -41.01 12.78 -18.24
N VAL A 776 -40.35 13.86 -17.80
CA VAL A 776 -39.50 13.89 -16.61
C VAL A 776 -40.09 14.83 -15.54
N ASN A 777 -40.11 14.35 -14.30
CA ASN A 777 -40.37 15.15 -13.11
C ASN A 777 -39.20 14.99 -12.14
N ALA A 778 -38.55 16.08 -11.77
CA ALA A 778 -37.40 16.13 -10.86
C ALA A 778 -37.77 16.89 -9.58
N VAL A 779 -37.40 16.33 -8.43
CA VAL A 779 -37.57 16.96 -7.11
C VAL A 779 -36.19 17.13 -6.47
N GLY A 780 -35.81 18.36 -6.12
CA GLY A 780 -34.50 18.67 -5.53
C GLY A 780 -34.50 18.70 -4.01
N THR A 781 -33.59 17.96 -3.38
CA THR A 781 -33.37 18.01 -1.92
C THR A 781 -32.49 19.23 -1.59
N PRO A 782 -32.87 20.07 -0.61
CA PRO A 782 -32.11 21.28 -0.27
C PRO A 782 -30.82 20.97 0.48
N SER A 783 -29.79 21.78 0.26
CA SER A 783 -28.61 21.82 1.13
C SER A 783 -28.92 22.45 2.49
N SER A 784 -28.24 21.95 3.53
CA SER A 784 -28.26 22.52 4.89
C SER A 784 -27.20 23.60 5.10
N SER A 785 -26.25 23.78 4.18
CA SER A 785 -25.06 24.63 4.36
C SER A 785 -24.95 25.79 3.37
N ARG A 786 -25.74 25.80 2.28
CA ARG A 786 -25.74 26.83 1.22
C ARG A 786 -27.15 26.96 0.62
N GLU A 787 -27.50 28.11 0.04
CA GLU A 787 -28.71 28.23 -0.79
C GLU A 787 -28.56 27.41 -2.08
N GLY A 788 -29.00 26.15 -2.07
CA GLY A 788 -28.86 25.24 -3.19
C GLY A 788 -29.45 23.85 -2.95
N PHE A 789 -29.13 22.92 -3.86
CA PHE A 789 -29.61 21.54 -3.85
C PHE A 789 -28.44 20.56 -3.70
N THR A 790 -28.67 19.40 -3.07
CA THR A 790 -27.68 18.33 -2.90
C THR A 790 -27.89 17.14 -3.84
N GLU A 791 -29.14 16.85 -4.19
CA GLU A 791 -29.53 15.73 -5.05
C GLU A 791 -30.83 16.05 -5.80
N PHE A 792 -31.12 15.32 -6.88
CA PHE A 792 -32.38 15.39 -7.62
C PHE A 792 -32.98 14.00 -7.81
N LYS A 793 -34.20 13.79 -7.29
CA LYS A 793 -34.98 12.57 -7.50
C LYS A 793 -35.78 12.67 -8.79
N LEU A 794 -35.41 11.88 -9.80
CA LEU A 794 -36.07 11.84 -11.11
C LEU A 794 -37.18 10.78 -11.15
N VAL A 795 -38.31 11.12 -11.79
CA VAL A 795 -39.38 10.20 -12.18
C VAL A 795 -39.61 10.37 -13.69
N VAL A 796 -39.32 9.32 -14.46
CA VAL A 796 -39.41 9.33 -15.93
C VAL A 796 -40.54 8.43 -16.40
N LYS A 797 -41.32 8.89 -17.39
CA LYS A 797 -42.29 8.08 -18.14
C LYS A 797 -41.96 8.12 -19.62
N LEU A 798 -41.51 6.99 -20.16
CA LEU A 798 -41.15 6.84 -21.58
C LEU A 798 -42.35 6.28 -22.37
N ASN A 799 -42.76 7.01 -23.40
CA ASN A 799 -43.62 6.52 -24.48
C ASN A 799 -42.74 6.21 -25.71
N VAL A 800 -43.07 5.16 -26.46
CA VAL A 800 -42.31 4.68 -27.63
C VAL A 800 -43.27 4.31 -28.75
N ASP A 801 -43.04 4.81 -29.96
CA ASP A 801 -43.93 4.56 -31.11
C ASP A 801 -43.62 3.25 -31.87
N TYR A 802 -42.39 2.71 -31.79
CA TYR A 802 -41.94 1.54 -32.57
C TYR A 802 -40.79 0.73 -31.91
N ALA A 803 -40.74 -0.61 -32.09
CA ALA A 803 -39.71 -1.53 -31.53
C ALA A 803 -39.47 -2.84 -32.35
N TYR A 804 -38.34 -3.57 -32.14
CA TYR A 804 -37.88 -4.73 -32.96
C TYR A 804 -36.84 -5.69 -32.26
N PHE A 805 -36.82 -7.04 -32.53
CA PHE A 805 -35.98 -8.12 -31.87
C PHE A 805 -35.79 -9.47 -32.69
N GLN A 806 -34.83 -10.41 -32.39
CA GLN A 806 -34.46 -11.66 -33.21
C GLN A 806 -33.65 -12.84 -32.49
N MET A 807 -33.87 -14.19 -32.74
CA MET A 807 -33.39 -15.42 -31.95
C MET A 807 -33.14 -16.84 -32.70
N GLU A 808 -32.64 -17.99 -32.07
CA GLU A 808 -32.23 -19.37 -32.68
C GLU A 808 -32.47 -20.76 -31.86
N SER A 809 -32.17 -22.05 -32.34
CA SER A 809 -32.54 -23.44 -31.71
C SER A 809 -31.80 -24.85 -32.07
N LEU A 810 -32.17 -26.10 -31.55
CA LEU A 810 -31.41 -27.47 -31.58
C LEU A 810 -32.15 -28.89 -31.23
N LEU A 811 -31.62 -30.17 -31.48
CA LEU A 811 -32.10 -31.58 -30.97
C LEU A 811 -31.28 -32.95 -31.32
N LEU A 812 -31.46 -34.18 -30.66
CA LEU A 812 -30.91 -35.60 -31.00
C LEU A 812 -31.41 -36.93 -30.19
N SER A 813 -30.86 -38.21 -30.33
CA SER A 813 -31.49 -39.60 -29.98
C SER A 813 -30.67 -40.87 -29.37
N SER A 814 -31.29 -42.07 -29.02
CA SER A 814 -30.70 -43.20 -28.16
C SER A 814 -31.29 -44.74 -28.17
N PHE A 815 -30.51 -45.87 -27.91
CA PHE A 815 -30.65 -47.42 -28.00
C PHE A 815 -29.97 -48.52 -26.97
N ALA A 816 -30.59 -49.53 -26.24
CA ALA A 816 -29.86 -50.61 -25.37
C ALA A 816 -30.54 -51.85 -24.50
N ALA A 817 -29.81 -52.97 -24.08
CA ALA A 817 -29.82 -53.89 -22.84
C ALA A 817 -28.63 -54.92 -22.57
N SER A 818 -28.34 -55.39 -21.30
CA SER A 818 -27.85 -56.78 -20.87
C SER A 818 -27.48 -56.95 -19.36
N ILE A 819 -28.45 -57.24 -18.46
CA ILE A 819 -28.30 -57.14 -16.97
C ILE A 819 -29.10 -58.27 -16.25
N ARG A 820 -28.90 -58.55 -14.93
CA ARG A 820 -29.87 -59.40 -14.16
C ARG A 820 -31.25 -58.77 -14.26
N VAL A 821 -32.14 -59.49 -14.91
CA VAL A 821 -33.45 -59.03 -15.33
C VAL A 821 -34.41 -58.95 -14.13
N CYS A 822 -35.18 -57.87 -14.04
CA CYS A 822 -36.20 -57.70 -13.00
C CYS A 822 -37.54 -57.53 -13.71
N SER A 823 -38.54 -58.35 -13.40
CA SER A 823 -39.77 -58.32 -14.19
C SER A 823 -40.51 -57.00 -13.99
N ARG A 824 -41.01 -56.42 -15.09
CA ARG A 824 -41.70 -55.12 -15.06
C ARG A 824 -42.96 -55.12 -14.19
N ASN A 825 -43.49 -56.30 -13.90
CA ASN A 825 -44.67 -56.54 -13.06
C ASN A 825 -44.32 -56.92 -11.60
N GLU A 826 -43.05 -56.81 -11.17
CA GLU A 826 -42.68 -57.11 -9.79
C GLU A 826 -43.22 -56.07 -8.78
N PRO A 827 -43.93 -56.48 -7.71
CA PRO A 827 -44.43 -55.57 -6.68
C PRO A 827 -43.35 -54.72 -5.98
N ASN A 828 -42.09 -55.18 -6.00
CA ASN A 828 -40.95 -54.52 -5.38
C ASN A 828 -39.80 -54.30 -6.39
N LEU A 829 -40.10 -53.95 -7.65
CA LEU A 829 -39.12 -53.69 -8.72
C LEU A 829 -37.85 -52.92 -8.28
N ASN A 830 -38.01 -51.86 -7.46
CA ASN A 830 -36.88 -51.09 -6.91
C ASN A 830 -35.90 -51.94 -6.08
N GLN A 831 -36.40 -52.92 -5.31
CA GLN A 831 -35.58 -53.82 -4.50
C GLN A 831 -34.89 -54.88 -5.37
N CYS A 832 -35.57 -55.41 -6.39
CA CYS A 832 -34.91 -56.30 -7.35
C CYS A 832 -33.75 -55.60 -8.07
N ILE A 833 -33.94 -54.36 -8.53
CA ILE A 833 -32.87 -53.62 -9.22
C ILE A 833 -31.72 -53.28 -8.25
N ILE A 834 -32.01 -52.96 -6.98
CA ILE A 834 -30.96 -52.84 -5.94
C ILE A 834 -30.21 -54.17 -5.76
N ALA A 835 -30.90 -55.32 -5.71
CA ALA A 835 -30.27 -56.63 -5.60
C ALA A 835 -29.41 -56.99 -6.83
N SER A 836 -29.93 -56.75 -8.04
CA SER A 836 -29.23 -56.90 -9.32
C SER A 836 -27.94 -56.07 -9.36
N VAL A 837 -28.00 -54.78 -8.99
CA VAL A 837 -26.80 -53.93 -8.93
C VAL A 837 -25.82 -54.38 -7.84
N LYS A 838 -26.30 -54.91 -6.71
CA LYS A 838 -25.46 -55.47 -5.63
C LYS A 838 -24.78 -56.78 -6.04
N GLU A 839 -25.42 -57.61 -6.86
CA GLU A 839 -24.83 -58.83 -7.43
C GLU A 839 -23.84 -58.51 -8.57
N LEU A 840 -24.05 -57.40 -9.30
CA LEU A 840 -23.07 -56.86 -10.24
C LEU A 840 -21.89 -56.16 -9.55
N GLN A 841 -22.02 -55.73 -8.29
CA GLN A 841 -21.03 -54.92 -7.57
C GLN A 841 -19.59 -55.50 -7.59
N PRO A 842 -19.35 -56.82 -7.42
CA PRO A 842 -18.01 -57.40 -7.54
C PRO A 842 -17.47 -57.44 -8.98
N ARG A 843 -18.34 -57.59 -9.97
CA ARG A 843 -17.99 -57.57 -11.41
C ARG A 843 -17.71 -56.14 -11.91
N LEU A 844 -18.43 -55.16 -11.35
CA LEU A 844 -18.16 -53.73 -11.53
C LEU A 844 -16.84 -53.31 -10.86
N ALA A 845 -16.50 -53.90 -9.71
CA ALA A 845 -15.21 -53.65 -9.06
C ALA A 845 -14.02 -54.04 -9.96
N SER A 846 -14.08 -55.22 -10.61
CA SER A 846 -13.03 -55.70 -11.53
C SER A 846 -13.15 -55.21 -12.98
N GLY A 847 -14.32 -54.71 -13.40
CA GLY A 847 -14.60 -54.31 -14.78
C GLY A 847 -14.99 -55.46 -15.72
N GLN A 848 -14.83 -56.72 -15.32
CA GLN A 848 -15.20 -57.88 -16.14
C GLN A 848 -16.69 -58.18 -15.99
N LEU A 849 -17.52 -57.57 -16.83
CA LEU A 849 -18.97 -57.74 -16.77
C LEU A 849 -19.48 -58.98 -17.51
N ASP A 850 -18.80 -59.44 -18.55
CA ASP A 850 -18.93 -60.78 -19.14
C ASP A 850 -17.57 -61.22 -19.73
N PRO A 851 -17.27 -62.51 -19.98
CA PRO A 851 -15.99 -62.91 -20.57
C PRO A 851 -15.58 -62.12 -21.82
N ASP A 852 -16.51 -61.83 -22.73
CA ASP A 852 -16.26 -61.04 -23.95
C ASP A 852 -16.61 -59.54 -23.80
N PHE A 853 -17.11 -59.11 -22.64
CA PHE A 853 -17.56 -57.73 -22.42
C PHE A 853 -16.92 -57.10 -21.15
N VAL A 854 -15.93 -56.23 -21.40
CA VAL A 854 -15.13 -55.54 -20.37
C VAL A 854 -15.48 -54.05 -20.34
N VAL A 855 -15.63 -53.51 -19.13
CA VAL A 855 -15.81 -52.07 -18.85
C VAL A 855 -14.71 -51.56 -17.92
N PRO A 856 -14.56 -50.23 -17.74
CA PRO A 856 -13.64 -49.69 -16.74
C PRO A 856 -13.93 -50.21 -15.33
N ALA A 857 -12.91 -50.77 -14.69
CA ALA A 857 -12.97 -51.25 -13.31
C ALA A 857 -13.25 -50.10 -12.32
N LEU A 858 -14.03 -50.37 -11.27
CA LEU A 858 -14.26 -49.41 -10.19
C LEU A 858 -13.19 -49.48 -9.06
N GLU A 859 -12.32 -50.48 -9.04
CA GLU A 859 -11.35 -50.70 -7.96
C GLU A 859 -9.98 -51.24 -8.45
N PRO A 860 -8.93 -50.40 -8.56
CA PRO A 860 -8.97 -48.95 -8.50
C PRO A 860 -9.64 -48.37 -9.76
N LEU A 861 -10.50 -47.38 -9.57
CA LEU A 861 -11.03 -46.59 -10.69
C LEU A 861 -9.90 -45.70 -11.23
N ALA A 862 -9.28 -46.16 -12.32
CA ALA A 862 -8.26 -45.44 -13.05
C ALA A 862 -8.90 -44.36 -13.93
N LEU A 863 -8.55 -43.10 -13.67
CA LEU A 863 -9.01 -41.95 -14.44
C LEU A 863 -7.78 -41.21 -14.97
N ASP A 864 -7.75 -40.93 -16.27
CA ASP A 864 -6.67 -40.21 -16.90
C ASP A 864 -7.20 -39.13 -17.84
N ASN A 865 -6.38 -38.11 -18.07
CA ASN A 865 -6.72 -36.94 -18.88
C ASN A 865 -8.02 -36.22 -18.47
N ILE A 866 -8.38 -36.21 -17.18
CA ILE A 866 -9.49 -35.35 -16.71
C ILE A 866 -9.07 -33.89 -16.90
N ARG A 867 -9.63 -33.24 -17.91
CA ARG A 867 -9.42 -31.82 -18.21
C ARG A 867 -10.66 -31.04 -17.84
N MET A 868 -10.47 -30.03 -17.00
CA MET A 868 -11.47 -29.07 -16.58
C MET A 868 -10.96 -27.69 -16.99
N GLU A 869 -11.60 -27.08 -17.98
CA GLU A 869 -11.31 -25.70 -18.39
C GLU A 869 -12.58 -24.86 -18.29
N ARG A 870 -12.49 -23.73 -17.62
CA ARG A 870 -13.59 -22.77 -17.42
C ARG A 870 -13.04 -21.35 -17.63
N GLY A 871 -12.95 -20.97 -18.90
CA GLY A 871 -12.33 -19.70 -19.32
C GLY A 871 -10.81 -19.68 -19.05
N GLN A 872 -10.28 -18.48 -18.78
CA GLN A 872 -8.90 -18.33 -18.32
C GLN A 872 -8.75 -18.51 -16.79
N GLU A 873 -9.86 -18.42 -16.04
CA GLU A 873 -9.84 -18.45 -14.56
C GLU A 873 -9.56 -19.84 -13.98
N PHE A 874 -9.89 -20.93 -14.69
CA PHE A 874 -9.66 -22.28 -14.18
C PHE A 874 -9.24 -23.25 -15.28
N LYS A 875 -8.08 -23.87 -15.09
CA LYS A 875 -7.52 -24.97 -15.86
C LYS A 875 -6.95 -26.02 -14.90
N ALA A 876 -7.65 -27.13 -14.74
CA ALA A 876 -7.12 -28.31 -14.05
C ALA A 876 -6.99 -29.47 -15.04
N HIS A 877 -5.79 -30.06 -15.10
CA HIS A 877 -5.53 -31.31 -15.80
C HIS A 877 -5.00 -32.33 -14.80
N PHE A 878 -5.77 -33.39 -14.60
CA PHE A 878 -5.38 -34.51 -13.75
C PHE A 878 -5.05 -35.72 -14.62
N THR A 879 -3.93 -36.38 -14.31
CA THR A 879 -3.45 -37.56 -15.01
C THR A 879 -3.01 -38.65 -14.04
N ASN A 880 -3.07 -39.90 -14.48
CA ASN A 880 -2.77 -41.07 -13.66
C ASN A 880 -3.51 -41.07 -12.30
N LEU A 881 -4.77 -40.63 -12.23
CA LEU A 881 -5.56 -40.71 -11.01
C LEU A 881 -5.94 -42.18 -10.75
N LEU A 882 -5.56 -42.70 -9.60
CA LEU A 882 -5.98 -44.00 -9.10
C LEU A 882 -6.88 -43.75 -7.89
N VAL A 883 -8.19 -44.00 -8.04
CA VAL A 883 -9.18 -43.82 -6.98
C VAL A 883 -9.55 -45.18 -6.40
N THR A 884 -9.41 -45.33 -5.08
CA THR A 884 -9.72 -46.55 -4.33
C THR A 884 -10.89 -46.31 -3.38
N GLY A 885 -11.75 -47.31 -3.21
CA GLY A 885 -13.01 -47.22 -2.46
C GLY A 885 -14.32 -47.04 -3.26
N PRO A 886 -14.38 -46.65 -4.56
CA PRO A 886 -15.66 -46.53 -5.28
C PRO A 886 -16.49 -47.82 -5.29
N SER A 887 -15.87 -48.99 -5.26
CA SER A 887 -16.58 -50.27 -5.18
C SER A 887 -17.40 -50.45 -3.90
N SER A 888 -17.10 -49.71 -2.83
CA SER A 888 -17.78 -49.78 -1.52
C SER A 888 -19.12 -49.02 -1.45
N PHE A 889 -19.68 -48.61 -2.60
CA PHE A 889 -20.93 -47.85 -2.65
C PHE A 889 -22.11 -48.62 -2.04
N ASN A 890 -23.03 -47.88 -1.43
CA ASN A 890 -24.29 -48.39 -0.88
C ASN A 890 -25.45 -47.56 -1.45
N ILE A 891 -26.47 -48.21 -2.02
CA ILE A 891 -27.66 -47.51 -2.54
C ILE A 891 -28.57 -47.16 -1.36
N GLU A 892 -28.65 -45.88 -1.00
CA GLU A 892 -29.52 -45.39 0.08
C GLU A 892 -31.00 -45.42 -0.34
N LYS A 893 -31.29 -45.06 -1.60
CA LYS A 893 -32.64 -44.94 -2.16
C LYS A 893 -32.61 -45.21 -3.67
N MET A 894 -33.65 -45.84 -4.20
CA MET A 894 -33.89 -46.00 -5.64
C MET A 894 -35.37 -45.80 -5.96
N ARG A 895 -35.65 -45.18 -7.12
CA ARG A 895 -36.97 -45.10 -7.74
C ARG A 895 -36.83 -45.36 -9.24
N VAL A 896 -37.58 -46.32 -9.75
CA VAL A 896 -37.62 -46.69 -11.17
C VAL A 896 -39.06 -46.59 -11.67
N ASN A 897 -39.22 -46.06 -12.89
CA ASN A 897 -40.45 -46.12 -13.66
C ASN A 897 -40.10 -46.55 -15.09
N LEU A 898 -40.61 -47.70 -15.51
CA LEU A 898 -40.28 -48.31 -16.81
C LEU A 898 -41.14 -47.78 -17.96
N ASP A 899 -42.25 -47.09 -17.68
CA ASP A 899 -43.10 -46.48 -18.70
C ASP A 899 -42.40 -45.25 -19.30
N ASN A 900 -41.89 -44.38 -18.44
CA ASN A 900 -41.15 -43.17 -18.78
C ASN A 900 -39.61 -43.33 -18.78
N GLY A 901 -39.11 -44.55 -18.59
CA GLY A 901 -37.67 -44.86 -18.67
C GLY A 901 -36.79 -44.15 -17.64
N THR A 902 -37.32 -43.73 -16.49
CA THR A 902 -36.55 -43.01 -15.46
C THR A 902 -36.04 -43.90 -14.33
N PHE A 903 -34.78 -43.66 -13.95
CA PHE A 903 -34.12 -44.28 -12.80
C PHE A 903 -33.47 -43.15 -11.97
N ASP A 904 -33.93 -42.95 -10.73
CA ASP A 904 -33.47 -41.90 -9.80
C ASP A 904 -33.02 -42.57 -8.50
N PHE A 905 -31.70 -42.61 -8.26
CA PHE A 905 -31.12 -43.27 -7.09
C PHE A 905 -30.03 -42.44 -6.42
N ILE A 906 -29.79 -42.74 -5.14
CA ILE A 906 -28.77 -42.11 -4.32
C ILE A 906 -27.84 -43.19 -3.81
N ILE A 907 -26.54 -43.04 -4.06
CA ILE A 907 -25.48 -43.85 -3.44
C ILE A 907 -24.72 -43.04 -2.39
N ASN A 908 -24.21 -43.74 -1.37
CA ASN A 908 -23.22 -43.25 -0.43
C ASN A 908 -21.95 -44.10 -0.53
N ILE A 909 -20.79 -43.44 -0.59
CA ILE A 909 -19.45 -44.05 -0.57
C ILE A 909 -18.82 -43.69 0.78
N PRO A 910 -18.66 -44.66 1.71
CA PRO A 910 -18.21 -44.37 3.08
C PRO A 910 -16.83 -43.73 3.15
N LYS A 911 -15.89 -44.20 2.31
CA LYS A 911 -14.55 -43.64 2.17
C LYS A 911 -13.99 -43.92 0.78
N LEU A 912 -13.27 -42.95 0.23
CA LEU A 912 -12.45 -43.13 -0.96
C LEU A 912 -11.12 -42.39 -0.79
N ASN A 913 -10.03 -42.96 -1.33
CA ASN A 913 -8.71 -42.34 -1.33
C ASN A 913 -8.20 -42.26 -2.77
N PHE A 914 -7.46 -41.21 -3.10
CA PHE A 914 -6.90 -41.02 -4.44
C PHE A 914 -5.44 -40.57 -4.39
N VAL A 915 -4.69 -41.02 -5.39
CA VAL A 915 -3.34 -40.54 -5.72
C VAL A 915 -3.27 -40.29 -7.22
N GLY A 916 -2.38 -39.39 -7.64
CA GLY A 916 -2.14 -39.15 -9.06
C GLY A 916 -1.30 -37.90 -9.29
N LYS A 917 -1.34 -37.38 -10.52
CA LYS A 917 -0.62 -36.16 -10.91
C LYS A 917 -1.59 -35.05 -11.28
N TYR A 918 -1.22 -33.83 -10.94
CA TYR A 918 -2.00 -32.64 -11.22
C TYR A 918 -1.16 -31.59 -11.96
N SER A 919 -1.84 -30.83 -12.81
CA SER A 919 -1.39 -29.56 -13.35
C SER A 919 -2.55 -28.59 -13.18
N LEU A 920 -2.48 -27.76 -12.15
CA LEU A 920 -3.53 -26.82 -11.76
C LEU A 920 -3.06 -25.40 -12.07
N LYS A 921 -3.94 -24.62 -12.68
CA LYS A 921 -3.95 -23.17 -12.60
C LYS A 921 -5.37 -22.74 -12.28
N ILE A 922 -5.58 -22.19 -11.10
CA ILE A 922 -6.88 -21.70 -10.66
C ILE A 922 -6.74 -20.28 -10.10
N ASN A 923 -7.45 -19.35 -10.72
CA ASN A 923 -7.61 -17.97 -10.30
C ASN A 923 -8.91 -17.88 -9.49
N ILE A 924 -8.90 -18.31 -8.21
CA ILE A 924 -10.04 -18.02 -7.31
C ILE A 924 -9.94 -16.54 -6.94
N LEU A 925 -10.79 -15.74 -7.61
CA LEU A 925 -10.77 -14.27 -7.64
C LEU A 925 -9.41 -13.69 -8.08
N LEU A 926 -8.46 -13.64 -7.15
CA LEU A 926 -7.18 -12.92 -7.25
C LEU A 926 -6.00 -13.84 -6.91
N LEU A 927 -6.25 -14.95 -6.21
CA LEU A 927 -5.25 -15.98 -5.93
C LEU A 927 -5.09 -16.86 -7.17
N ASN A 928 -4.06 -16.58 -7.98
CA ASN A 928 -3.58 -17.47 -9.04
C ASN A 928 -2.79 -18.63 -8.42
N ILE A 929 -3.50 -19.62 -7.88
CA ILE A 929 -2.91 -20.86 -7.37
C ILE A 929 -2.53 -21.72 -8.58
N GLN A 930 -1.25 -21.71 -8.91
CA GLN A 930 -0.67 -22.55 -9.97
C GLN A 930 0.32 -23.56 -9.40
N GLY A 931 0.34 -24.77 -9.94
CA GLY A 931 1.24 -25.83 -9.50
C GLY A 931 1.17 -27.06 -10.39
N LYS A 932 2.25 -27.86 -10.36
CA LYS A 932 2.33 -29.11 -11.11
C LYS A 932 3.20 -30.11 -10.36
N GLY A 933 2.62 -31.25 -9.98
CA GLY A 933 3.30 -32.25 -9.18
C GLY A 933 2.39 -33.44 -8.88
N ASP A 934 2.78 -34.20 -7.86
CA ASP A 934 1.97 -35.29 -7.33
C ASP A 934 0.89 -34.75 -6.36
N MET A 935 -0.25 -35.43 -6.33
CA MET A 935 -1.36 -35.15 -5.43
C MET A 935 -1.80 -36.42 -4.70
N ASN A 936 -2.25 -36.24 -3.46
CA ASN A 936 -2.92 -37.30 -2.70
C ASN A 936 -4.07 -36.72 -1.86
N GLY A 937 -5.06 -37.55 -1.55
CA GLY A 937 -6.18 -37.13 -0.71
C GLY A 937 -7.18 -38.23 -0.41
N SER A 938 -8.16 -37.90 0.43
CA SER A 938 -9.28 -38.79 0.76
C SER A 938 -10.56 -38.01 0.99
N PHE A 939 -11.70 -38.61 0.62
CA PHE A 939 -13.03 -38.11 0.94
C PHE A 939 -13.80 -39.18 1.73
N GLU A 940 -14.65 -38.76 2.69
CA GLU A 940 -15.46 -39.64 3.54
C GLU A 940 -16.92 -39.23 3.50
N ASN A 941 -17.83 -40.22 3.54
CA ASN A 941 -19.29 -40.05 3.45
C ASN A 941 -19.74 -39.24 2.24
N SER A 942 -19.19 -39.57 1.06
CA SER A 942 -19.52 -38.88 -0.19
C SER A 942 -20.78 -39.48 -0.80
N ARG A 943 -21.81 -38.66 -1.01
CA ARG A 943 -23.05 -39.05 -1.67
C ARG A 943 -23.04 -38.66 -3.15
N ALA A 944 -23.67 -39.48 -3.98
CA ALA A 944 -24.02 -39.11 -5.34
C ALA A 944 -25.47 -39.46 -5.64
N ARG A 945 -26.23 -38.49 -6.16
CA ARG A 945 -27.55 -38.75 -6.76
C ARG A 945 -27.37 -38.90 -8.26
N VAL A 946 -27.86 -40.00 -8.80
CA VAL A 946 -27.82 -40.32 -10.22
C VAL A 946 -29.25 -40.32 -10.75
N LYS A 947 -29.48 -39.55 -11.82
CA LYS A 947 -30.70 -39.63 -12.62
C LYS A 947 -30.37 -40.07 -14.03
N MET A 948 -31.00 -41.15 -14.47
CA MET A 948 -30.89 -41.72 -15.80
C MET A 948 -32.27 -41.64 -16.46
N HIS A 949 -32.29 -41.25 -17.74
CA HIS A 949 -33.48 -41.27 -18.60
C HIS A 949 -33.14 -42.10 -19.84
N ALA A 950 -33.98 -43.07 -20.18
CA ALA A 950 -33.72 -44.02 -21.24
C ALA A 950 -34.85 -44.00 -22.28
N ASN A 951 -34.53 -43.64 -23.52
CA ASN A 951 -35.51 -43.65 -24.60
C ASN A 951 -35.61 -45.05 -25.22
N LYS A 952 -36.83 -45.50 -25.49
CA LYS A 952 -37.14 -46.74 -26.21
C LYS A 952 -37.01 -46.53 -27.73
N TYR A 953 -36.28 -47.40 -28.45
CA TYR A 953 -36.45 -47.54 -29.91
C TYR A 953 -36.47 -48.99 -30.40
N GLN A 954 -36.90 -49.17 -31.66
CA GLN A 954 -36.97 -50.46 -32.35
C GLN A 954 -35.71 -50.78 -33.18
N LYS A 955 -35.05 -51.92 -32.93
CA LYS A 955 -33.98 -52.51 -33.78
C LYS A 955 -34.38 -53.96 -34.05
N ASN A 956 -34.29 -54.42 -35.29
CA ASN A 956 -34.59 -55.81 -35.68
C ASN A 956 -35.95 -56.35 -35.19
N GLY A 957 -36.94 -55.48 -34.95
CA GLY A 957 -38.28 -55.85 -34.45
C GLY A 957 -38.40 -55.97 -32.92
N GLN A 958 -37.39 -55.60 -32.15
CA GLN A 958 -37.38 -55.59 -30.68
C GLN A 958 -37.15 -54.18 -30.13
N THR A 959 -37.58 -53.91 -28.89
CA THR A 959 -37.45 -52.62 -28.19
C THR A 959 -36.14 -52.53 -27.41
N TYR A 960 -35.50 -51.35 -27.29
CA TYR A 960 -34.17 -51.15 -26.67
C TYR A 960 -34.02 -49.75 -25.98
N LEU A 961 -33.22 -49.58 -24.91
CA LEU A 961 -33.08 -48.35 -24.05
C LEU A 961 -31.65 -47.70 -23.88
N LYS A 962 -31.15 -46.79 -24.73
CA LYS A 962 -29.89 -46.05 -24.36
C LYS A 962 -30.24 -44.91 -23.45
N PHE A 963 -29.43 -44.75 -22.43
CA PHE A 963 -29.53 -43.63 -21.53
C PHE A 963 -29.02 -42.36 -22.22
N GLU A 964 -29.79 -41.29 -22.06
CA GLU A 964 -29.26 -39.94 -22.16
C GLU A 964 -28.14 -39.73 -21.15
N ARG A 965 -27.38 -38.65 -21.34
CA ARG A 965 -26.34 -38.22 -20.42
C ARG A 965 -26.84 -38.21 -18.97
N PHE A 966 -26.23 -39.03 -18.13
CA PHE A 966 -26.54 -39.13 -16.70
C PHE A 966 -26.50 -37.74 -16.05
N ASN A 967 -27.57 -37.39 -15.34
CA ASN A 967 -27.57 -36.22 -14.47
C ASN A 967 -27.07 -36.66 -13.09
N LEU A 968 -25.75 -36.62 -12.96
CA LEU A 968 -24.99 -36.92 -11.75
C LEU A 968 -24.87 -35.65 -10.89
N LYS A 969 -25.25 -35.74 -9.62
CA LYS A 969 -25.10 -34.70 -8.60
C LYS A 969 -24.26 -35.23 -7.44
N ILE A 970 -23.06 -34.68 -7.22
CA ILE A 970 -22.12 -35.16 -6.19
C ILE A 970 -22.16 -34.23 -4.97
N GLN A 971 -22.14 -34.83 -3.77
CA GLN A 971 -21.92 -34.16 -2.50
C GLN A 971 -20.76 -34.85 -1.77
N ILE A 972 -19.63 -34.18 -1.65
CA ILE A 972 -18.49 -34.65 -0.85
C ILE A 972 -18.73 -34.29 0.62
N GLY A 973 -18.38 -35.21 1.52
CA GLY A 973 -18.45 -35.00 2.97
C GLY A 973 -17.14 -34.41 3.51
N LYS A 974 -16.55 -35.08 4.51
CA LYS A 974 -15.19 -34.74 4.96
C LYS A 974 -14.20 -35.02 3.84
N HIS A 975 -13.14 -34.22 3.78
CA HIS A 975 -12.13 -34.27 2.74
C HIS A 975 -10.76 -33.90 3.32
N LYS A 976 -9.70 -34.38 2.67
CA LYS A 976 -8.34 -33.85 2.82
C LYS A 976 -7.62 -33.96 1.49
N LEU A 977 -6.95 -32.90 1.07
CA LEU A 977 -6.16 -32.85 -0.16
C LEU A 977 -4.76 -32.31 0.14
N HIS A 978 -3.75 -32.87 -0.51
CA HIS A 978 -2.39 -32.36 -0.51
C HIS A 978 -1.84 -32.26 -1.94
N LEU A 979 -1.29 -31.09 -2.27
CA LEU A 979 -0.71 -30.77 -3.58
C LEU A 979 0.76 -30.38 -3.40
N ASN A 980 1.67 -31.20 -3.94
CA ASN A 980 3.10 -30.92 -3.97
C ASN A 980 3.42 -29.87 -5.05
N ASN A 981 4.43 -29.01 -4.84
CA ASN A 981 4.89 -28.03 -5.84
C ASN A 981 3.79 -27.04 -6.33
N LEU A 982 3.02 -26.50 -5.39
CA LEU A 982 2.27 -25.25 -5.58
C LEU A 982 3.25 -24.07 -5.66
N PHE A 983 2.83 -22.99 -6.32
CA PHE A 983 3.58 -21.73 -6.49
C PHE A 983 5.03 -21.94 -6.97
N ASN A 984 5.22 -22.89 -7.88
CA ASN A 984 6.53 -23.29 -8.44
C ASN A 984 7.57 -23.74 -7.39
N GLY A 985 7.14 -24.12 -6.19
CA GLY A 985 8.02 -24.70 -5.15
C GLY A 985 8.33 -23.77 -3.98
N ASP A 986 7.73 -22.57 -3.91
CA ASP A 986 7.80 -21.73 -2.71
C ASP A 986 7.17 -22.47 -1.51
N PRO A 987 7.91 -22.69 -0.40
CA PRO A 987 7.43 -23.50 0.72
C PRO A 987 6.35 -22.77 1.55
N ASN A 988 6.42 -21.44 1.65
CA ASN A 988 5.52 -20.64 2.47
C ASN A 988 4.17 -20.48 1.76
N LEU A 989 4.20 -20.04 0.50
CA LEU A 989 3.02 -19.98 -0.35
C LEU A 989 2.46 -21.38 -0.62
N GLY A 990 3.32 -22.40 -0.72
CA GLY A 990 2.92 -23.80 -0.84
C GLY A 990 2.14 -24.31 0.38
N GLN A 991 2.54 -23.92 1.60
CA GLN A 991 1.79 -24.20 2.82
C GLN A 991 0.47 -23.43 2.85
N ILE A 992 0.47 -22.12 2.60
CA ILE A 992 -0.73 -21.27 2.56
C ILE A 992 -1.75 -21.79 1.54
N GLY A 993 -1.30 -22.18 0.34
CA GLY A 993 -2.16 -22.75 -0.71
C GLY A 993 -2.78 -24.10 -0.32
N ASN A 994 -2.02 -24.99 0.33
CA ASN A 994 -2.55 -26.24 0.85
C ASN A 994 -3.53 -26.01 2.02
N GLN A 995 -3.26 -25.04 2.90
CA GLN A 995 -4.14 -24.66 4.00
C GLN A 995 -5.47 -24.10 3.46
N PHE A 996 -5.40 -23.08 2.59
CA PHE A 996 -6.55 -22.50 1.90
C PHE A 996 -7.45 -23.55 1.23
N ILE A 997 -6.86 -24.50 0.48
CA ILE A 997 -7.61 -25.55 -0.24
C ILE A 997 -8.39 -26.48 0.70
N ASN A 998 -7.90 -26.73 1.92
CA ASN A 998 -8.57 -27.59 2.89
C ASN A 998 -9.57 -26.81 3.78
N GLU A 999 -9.25 -25.57 4.15
CA GLU A 999 -10.13 -24.73 4.99
C GLU A 999 -11.28 -24.09 4.20
N ASN A 1000 -11.03 -23.66 2.96
CA ASN A 1000 -12.01 -23.04 2.05
C ASN A 1000 -12.53 -24.04 1.01
N SER A 1001 -12.62 -25.30 1.41
CA SER A 1001 -12.87 -26.44 0.53
C SER A 1001 -14.20 -26.38 -0.21
N GLU A 1002 -15.26 -25.76 0.34
CA GLU A 1002 -16.52 -25.57 -0.39
C GLU A 1002 -16.32 -24.80 -1.70
N ILE A 1003 -15.46 -23.78 -1.71
CA ILE A 1003 -15.17 -22.96 -2.89
C ILE A 1003 -14.39 -23.81 -3.90
N PHE A 1004 -13.29 -24.43 -3.47
CA PHE A 1004 -12.44 -25.29 -4.30
C PHE A 1004 -13.22 -26.48 -4.91
N LEU A 1005 -14.04 -27.15 -4.11
CA LEU A 1005 -14.91 -28.22 -4.56
C LEU A 1005 -16.05 -27.71 -5.46
N SER A 1006 -16.56 -26.48 -5.29
CA SER A 1006 -17.60 -25.94 -6.19
C SER A 1006 -17.12 -25.70 -7.62
N GLU A 1007 -15.82 -25.50 -7.83
CA GLU A 1007 -15.21 -25.40 -9.18
C GLU A 1007 -14.85 -26.77 -9.77
N ILE A 1008 -14.42 -27.72 -8.94
CA ILE A 1008 -14.00 -29.07 -9.37
C ILE A 1008 -15.19 -30.03 -9.53
N ILE A 1009 -16.21 -29.99 -8.67
CA ILE A 1009 -17.37 -30.89 -8.72
C ILE A 1009 -18.09 -30.83 -10.08
N PRO A 1010 -18.37 -29.68 -10.71
CA PRO A 1010 -18.99 -29.64 -12.04
C PRO A 1010 -18.13 -30.32 -13.12
N GLY A 1011 -16.80 -30.24 -13.00
CA GLY A 1011 -15.86 -30.93 -13.88
C GLY A 1011 -15.83 -32.44 -13.65
N LEU A 1012 -15.85 -32.88 -12.38
CA LEU A 1012 -15.98 -34.30 -12.02
C LEU A 1012 -17.34 -34.87 -12.45
N GLU A 1013 -18.45 -34.21 -12.12
CA GLU A 1013 -19.79 -34.55 -12.58
C GLU A 1013 -19.86 -34.65 -14.09
N LYS A 1014 -19.26 -33.71 -14.82
CA LYS A 1014 -19.17 -33.77 -16.29
C LYS A 1014 -18.46 -35.05 -16.75
N ASN A 1015 -17.20 -35.25 -16.33
CA ASN A 1015 -16.37 -36.33 -16.82
C ASN A 1015 -16.89 -37.71 -16.36
N LEU A 1016 -17.28 -37.84 -15.09
CA LEU A 1016 -17.87 -39.07 -14.55
C LEU A 1016 -19.24 -39.38 -15.16
N ALA A 1017 -20.08 -38.38 -15.43
CA ALA A 1017 -21.31 -38.61 -16.20
C ALA A 1017 -21.01 -39.08 -17.63
N GLU A 1018 -19.99 -38.53 -18.31
CA GLU A 1018 -19.58 -39.01 -19.64
C GLU A 1018 -19.06 -40.46 -19.58
N ILE A 1019 -18.19 -40.79 -18.63
CA ILE A 1019 -17.64 -42.14 -18.43
C ILE A 1019 -18.75 -43.14 -18.06
N PHE A 1020 -19.59 -42.82 -17.08
CA PHE A 1020 -20.67 -43.72 -16.63
C PHE A 1020 -21.83 -43.81 -17.64
N THR A 1021 -22.16 -42.73 -18.37
CA THR A 1021 -23.13 -42.80 -19.49
C THR A 1021 -22.58 -43.69 -20.60
N LYS A 1022 -21.30 -43.52 -20.98
CA LYS A 1022 -20.65 -44.38 -21.99
C LYS A 1022 -20.66 -45.83 -21.52
N THR A 1023 -20.11 -46.09 -20.34
CA THR A 1023 -20.03 -47.42 -19.73
C THR A 1023 -21.41 -48.08 -19.63
N ALA A 1024 -22.42 -47.38 -19.12
CA ALA A 1024 -23.78 -47.92 -19.07
C ALA A 1024 -24.29 -48.22 -20.48
N ASN A 1025 -24.18 -47.28 -21.41
CA ASN A 1025 -24.65 -47.48 -22.78
C ASN A 1025 -23.89 -48.59 -23.53
N GLU A 1026 -22.66 -48.93 -23.13
CA GLU A 1026 -21.91 -50.10 -23.61
C GLU A 1026 -22.41 -51.40 -22.94
N ILE A 1027 -22.58 -51.41 -21.59
CA ILE A 1027 -23.20 -52.53 -20.82
C ILE A 1027 -24.54 -52.93 -21.42
N VAL A 1028 -25.17 -51.98 -22.08
CA VAL A 1028 -26.45 -52.18 -22.71
C VAL A 1028 -26.44 -52.07 -24.25
N GLU A 1029 -25.37 -51.98 -25.06
CA GLU A 1029 -25.59 -52.01 -26.55
C GLU A 1029 -25.93 -53.41 -27.14
N THR A 1030 -26.34 -54.36 -26.28
CA THR A 1030 -26.20 -55.81 -26.48
C THR A 1030 -27.50 -56.64 -26.62
N ALA A 1031 -28.66 -56.26 -26.05
CA ALA A 1031 -29.93 -57.01 -26.06
C ALA A 1031 -31.17 -56.09 -25.88
N SER A 1032 -32.40 -56.59 -25.71
CA SER A 1032 -33.65 -55.78 -25.68
C SER A 1032 -34.21 -55.34 -24.31
N PHE A 1033 -35.12 -54.35 -24.31
CA PHE A 1033 -35.94 -53.90 -23.17
C PHE A 1033 -36.80 -55.02 -22.58
N ASP A 1034 -37.32 -55.89 -23.44
CA ASP A 1034 -38.10 -57.06 -23.05
C ASP A 1034 -37.22 -58.15 -22.42
N GLU A 1035 -35.94 -58.21 -22.79
CA GLU A 1035 -34.94 -58.99 -22.07
C GLU A 1035 -34.53 -58.36 -20.72
N MET A 1036 -34.32 -57.04 -20.59
CA MET A 1036 -34.00 -56.43 -19.26
C MET A 1036 -35.13 -56.54 -18.24
N PHE A 1037 -36.36 -56.37 -18.71
CA PHE A 1037 -37.52 -56.19 -17.84
C PHE A 1037 -38.69 -57.05 -18.34
N PRO A 1038 -38.61 -58.39 -18.27
CA PRO A 1038 -39.62 -59.29 -18.85
C PRO A 1038 -40.99 -59.16 -18.17
N ASP A 1039 -42.07 -59.56 -18.85
CA ASP A 1039 -43.44 -59.49 -18.33
C ASP A 1039 -43.71 -60.47 -17.17
N ILE A 1040 -42.92 -61.52 -17.05
CA ILE A 1040 -42.99 -62.54 -15.99
C ILE A 1040 -41.56 -62.72 -15.44
N PRO A 1041 -41.34 -62.81 -14.11
CA PRO A 1041 -40.03 -63.14 -13.58
C PRO A 1041 -39.56 -64.52 -14.09
N PRO A 1042 -38.30 -64.67 -14.54
CA PRO A 1042 -37.84 -65.92 -15.13
C PRO A 1042 -37.95 -67.07 -14.12
N THR A 1043 -38.81 -68.04 -14.42
CA THR A 1043 -38.97 -69.26 -13.63
C THR A 1043 -37.79 -70.19 -13.85
N PHE A 1044 -36.77 -70.09 -13.00
CA PHE A 1044 -35.67 -71.04 -12.94
C PHE A 1044 -36.20 -72.43 -12.54
N ASN A 1045 -36.31 -73.34 -13.50
CA ASN A 1045 -36.46 -74.76 -13.24
C ASN A 1045 -35.08 -75.36 -12.93
N VAL A 1046 -34.70 -75.26 -11.65
CA VAL A 1046 -33.44 -75.74 -11.03
C VAL A 1046 -32.18 -75.05 -11.57
#